data_AF-A0A7Y9KTK2-F1
#
_entry.id   AF-A0A7Y9KTK2-F1
#
_cell.length_a   1.000
_cell.length_b   1.000
_cell.length_c   1.000
_cell.angle_alpha   90.00
_cell.angle_beta   90.00
_cell.angle_gamma   90.00
#
_symmetry.space_group_name_H-M   'P 1'
#
loop_
_entity.id
_entity.type
_entity.pdbx_description
1 polymer ?
#
loop_
_entity_poly.entity_id
_entity_poly.type
_entity_poly.pdbx_seq_one_letter_code
_entity_poly.pdbx_strand_id
1 'polypeptide(L)'
;MRVTGVRTLVVSALVAAVAVRVTATQPTTGAYARVSADPGRALREAADGWTVAGTLGDATAQGLRDIPLAAFSWLTDVLGLTPGVGRTAWCVAVLVLAVVGAVRLGRASGGASRARTSPHPDPELHPTWTPWVGAAIWACGPVLVATLVHAPGDGLAVAVVPWVLTPLLGTRVERRAAVRSAAWLGLAGAGSPHWALAALAAGLVAAAAGSRRPGGVRLLLTWSAAAAASSAWWIAAYVWEASYATDLGGLLTRDPDLGVVGAALGLPGATWVAAAILLAPLAVAVSALVLRVDGDRAVVAGLLALAVALAVTPGAWPSLLPVPASAATATDGVPAPWLVVVALVNLAALLAWTPAVDHVATRLPQWTRPGVRSAQTVAAVAALAAVAVASAAGPVLAARSQPSVTGPDQRTWAGVADWSASAPPGRVLVLPAVADGRLDDAVSAALRDRPWIARDTLPPSAPGATAALDGALGRLGRGHDGAGTAASLRHLGVSYVLLRNDVGAANDREQPVALARLALSRTGATRVAVLGPGTEAAAAAIEDLGVRDRQGTVEVWALDEAADGAVLDDPALTVAGNADVVGDLADAGLAARSALVLAGAEDGTTDVLSDSARRRDVDQRVAWDGQGPVLPRDATPTVVPPGAAPEPTSSSLLLGARSVRASSSRADLDGLQRRSGAVPTAAVDGNAYTAWQSRRGSLVGEWWEVTFDAPTDLSGATLQVVRSMFSTSQVTRVRLESDTGGSEVDVPADGAVSLAALDRTERLRVVATEASGAPDATRTFSISELTVPDLAVEEALAVDGDGSGTWVLASRPPSLATCAPSYPVGGADDPAASETVCNGGLTVDGPDVGPLARVIEVPSAVEVAGRVWARAADSESSTGLAAELARPSVVATGSSVASTDLVAGPQAAADADPGTAWRPAADDPAPTLELSWERPATVTGVRVVTAQRRLSSRPTHVVVEVGGRGTSFTGEIDQTGSVTFPPVRTRRLSVTFAEVEPQLSVDSATGGEVPVPLAVSEVEVVGGPPTTWDADRVVRLPCGSGPEVSVGERTYETAVEVSAREVVEASVVAATLCERPRLGAGEVRVGVEASFSWIPLGLVLSEPGGPLGTVDGSVQDDVAPGLPAGVIDPRPRTSTLATGTDGRATLVLSVPAGRGWTATAGGQRLEDLTVDGWAQAWEVPAGAGDVTVRYASGERLRWVSAVAALGWSAVLLLAAVGGSRTRRPRDGDVLG
;
A
#
# COMPACT_ATOMS: atom_id res chain seq x y z
N MET A 1 -33.17 -38.20 26.84
CA MET A 1 -32.66 -36.81 26.74
C MET A 1 -33.66 -35.86 27.38
N ARG A 2 -33.24 -34.97 28.29
CA ARG A 2 -34.16 -33.98 28.89
C ARG A 2 -34.59 -32.95 27.83
N VAL A 3 -35.83 -32.44 27.88
CA VAL A 3 -36.40 -31.44 26.94
C VAL A 3 -35.48 -30.23 26.71
N THR A 4 -34.70 -29.86 27.73
CA THR A 4 -33.69 -28.79 27.65
C THR A 4 -32.55 -29.09 26.67
N GLY A 5 -32.13 -30.35 26.54
CA GLY A 5 -31.08 -30.76 25.60
C GLY A 5 -31.54 -30.66 24.14
N VAL A 6 -32.81 -31.00 23.86
CA VAL A 6 -33.40 -30.94 22.52
C VAL A 6 -33.43 -29.49 22.00
N ARG A 7 -33.85 -28.54 22.83
CA ARG A 7 -33.93 -27.11 22.41
C ARG A 7 -32.57 -26.50 22.14
N THR A 8 -31.57 -26.83 22.96
CA THR A 8 -30.19 -26.38 22.69
C THR A 8 -29.68 -26.98 21.39
N LEU A 9 -29.96 -28.25 21.12
CA LEU A 9 -29.58 -28.90 19.87
C LEU A 9 -30.23 -28.24 18.64
N VAL A 10 -31.52 -27.90 18.72
CA VAL A 10 -32.23 -27.18 17.65
C VAL A 10 -31.62 -25.81 17.35
N VAL A 11 -31.36 -24.99 18.39
CA VAL A 11 -30.74 -23.67 18.18
C VAL A 11 -29.31 -23.81 17.66
N SER A 12 -28.53 -24.73 18.22
CA SER A 12 -27.18 -25.02 17.73
C SER A 12 -27.17 -25.45 16.27
N ALA A 13 -28.12 -26.29 15.83
CA ALA A 13 -28.24 -26.70 14.43
C ALA A 13 -28.60 -25.52 13.50
N LEU A 14 -29.50 -24.63 13.94
CA LEU A 14 -29.88 -23.44 13.17
C LEU A 14 -28.70 -22.47 13.00
N VAL A 15 -27.94 -22.23 14.07
CA VAL A 15 -26.75 -21.37 14.00
C VAL A 15 -25.62 -22.04 13.20
N ALA A 16 -25.47 -23.37 13.29
CA ALA A 16 -24.52 -24.11 12.45
C ALA A 16 -24.83 -23.95 10.96
N ALA A 17 -26.11 -23.94 10.56
CA ALA A 17 -26.50 -23.67 9.18
C ALA A 17 -26.09 -22.26 8.70
N VAL A 18 -26.05 -21.27 9.60
CA VAL A 18 -25.51 -19.94 9.29
C VAL A 18 -24.01 -20.01 9.01
N ALA A 19 -23.21 -20.68 9.86
CA ALA A 19 -21.78 -20.86 9.62
C ALA A 19 -21.50 -21.58 8.29
N VAL A 20 -22.23 -22.66 7.99
CA VAL A 20 -22.09 -23.38 6.72
C VAL A 20 -22.38 -22.45 5.54
N ARG A 21 -23.47 -21.68 5.60
CA ARG A 21 -23.83 -20.75 4.52
C ARG A 21 -22.75 -19.70 4.30
N VAL A 22 -22.29 -19.05 5.36
CA VAL A 22 -21.29 -17.96 5.27
C VAL A 22 -19.94 -18.48 4.77
N THR A 23 -19.49 -19.62 5.29
CA THR A 23 -18.21 -20.23 4.87
C THR A 23 -18.27 -20.86 3.48
N ALA A 24 -19.43 -21.29 2.99
CA ALA A 24 -19.57 -21.84 1.64
C ALA A 24 -19.51 -20.76 0.55
N THR A 25 -19.83 -19.50 0.89
CA THR A 25 -19.88 -18.38 -0.07
C THR A 25 -18.59 -17.56 -0.12
N GLN A 26 -17.58 -17.89 0.68
CA GLN A 26 -16.37 -17.09 0.84
C GLN A 26 -15.11 -17.96 0.72
N PRO A 27 -14.03 -17.49 0.09
CA PRO A 27 -12.75 -18.20 0.08
C PRO A 27 -12.15 -18.29 1.49
N THR A 28 -11.27 -19.25 1.73
CA THR A 28 -10.46 -19.35 2.96
C THR A 28 -9.37 -18.28 2.95
N THR A 29 -9.39 -17.39 3.94
CA THR A 29 -8.53 -16.19 3.98
C THR A 29 -7.81 -16.05 5.33
N GLY A 30 -6.77 -15.24 5.38
CA GLY A 30 -6.10 -14.76 6.59
C GLY A 30 -5.56 -15.86 7.49
N ALA A 31 -5.88 -15.74 8.79
CA ALA A 31 -5.46 -16.72 9.79
C ALA A 31 -5.92 -18.15 9.46
N TYR A 32 -7.09 -18.34 8.81
CA TYR A 32 -7.50 -19.67 8.38
C TYR A 32 -6.58 -20.23 7.30
N ALA A 33 -6.29 -19.43 6.25
CA ALA A 33 -5.43 -19.86 5.16
C ALA A 33 -4.01 -20.18 5.67
N ARG A 34 -3.42 -19.27 6.45
CA ARG A 34 -2.06 -19.45 7.00
C ARG A 34 -1.95 -20.67 7.91
N VAL A 35 -2.85 -20.82 8.89
CA VAL A 35 -2.77 -21.90 9.89
C VAL A 35 -3.13 -23.26 9.30
N SER A 36 -4.09 -23.32 8.36
CA SER A 36 -4.50 -24.60 7.76
C SER A 36 -3.55 -25.12 6.69
N ALA A 37 -2.65 -24.28 6.16
CA ALA A 37 -1.64 -24.70 5.19
C ALA A 37 -0.59 -25.67 5.79
N ASP A 38 -0.16 -25.44 7.03
CA ASP A 38 0.65 -26.37 7.83
C ASP A 38 0.37 -26.18 9.33
N PRO A 39 -0.68 -26.84 9.86
CA PRO A 39 -1.09 -26.62 11.24
C PRO A 39 -0.12 -27.24 12.25
N GLY A 40 0.57 -28.31 11.88
CA GLY A 40 1.58 -28.94 12.74
C GLY A 40 2.77 -28.01 12.96
N ARG A 41 3.13 -27.24 11.94
CA ARG A 41 4.15 -26.21 12.03
C ARG A 41 3.69 -24.99 12.82
N ALA A 42 2.48 -24.47 12.56
CA ALA A 42 1.93 -23.34 13.31
C ALA A 42 2.00 -23.57 14.83
N LEU A 43 1.84 -24.81 15.29
CA LEU A 43 2.02 -25.20 16.68
C LEU A 43 3.49 -25.19 17.17
N ARG A 44 4.44 -25.62 16.34
CA ARG A 44 5.88 -25.63 16.70
C ARG A 44 6.47 -24.22 16.77
N GLU A 45 5.99 -23.34 15.89
CA GLU A 45 6.53 -21.99 15.69
C GLU A 45 5.74 -20.91 16.47
N ALA A 46 4.71 -21.31 17.23
CA ALA A 46 3.82 -20.40 17.95
C ALA A 46 4.54 -19.37 18.84
N ALA A 47 5.73 -19.71 19.34
CA ALA A 47 6.51 -18.88 20.26
C ALA A 47 7.84 -18.37 19.66
N ASP A 48 7.99 -18.35 18.33
CA ASP A 48 9.25 -17.91 17.69
C ASP A 48 9.49 -16.40 17.82
N GLY A 49 8.44 -15.60 17.92
CA GLY A 49 8.55 -14.17 18.25
C GLY A 49 8.81 -13.24 17.05
N TRP A 50 9.04 -13.76 15.85
CA TRP A 50 9.46 -12.96 14.70
C TRP A 50 8.69 -13.38 13.44
N THR A 51 8.36 -12.41 12.58
CA THR A 51 7.76 -12.66 11.27
C THR A 51 8.30 -11.72 10.21
N VAL A 52 8.38 -12.23 8.98
CA VAL A 52 8.80 -11.52 7.75
C VAL A 52 7.79 -11.69 6.61
N ALA A 53 6.61 -12.25 6.92
CA ALA A 53 5.56 -12.49 5.93
C ALA A 53 4.72 -11.23 5.76
N GLY A 54 4.81 -10.61 4.57
CA GLY A 54 4.12 -9.37 4.24
C GLY A 54 4.72 -8.14 4.92
N THR A 55 5.92 -8.26 5.49
CA THR A 55 6.60 -7.21 6.26
C THR A 55 8.10 -7.21 5.95
N LEU A 56 8.80 -6.11 6.22
CA LEU A 56 10.26 -6.07 6.25
C LEU A 56 10.86 -6.86 7.44
N GLY A 57 10.02 -7.23 8.40
CA GLY A 57 10.37 -7.92 9.64
C GLY A 57 9.75 -7.23 10.85
N ASP A 58 9.07 -7.96 11.73
CA ASP A 58 8.55 -7.39 12.98
C ASP A 58 8.43 -8.45 14.07
N ALA A 59 8.45 -7.99 15.33
CA ALA A 59 8.20 -8.85 16.47
C ALA A 59 6.70 -9.23 16.53
N THR A 60 6.41 -10.47 16.90
CA THR A 60 5.03 -10.95 17.00
C THR A 60 4.84 -12.06 18.02
N ALA A 61 3.76 -12.02 18.78
CA ALA A 61 3.27 -13.12 19.60
C ALA A 61 1.93 -13.67 19.07
N GLN A 62 1.58 -13.37 17.81
CA GLN A 62 0.35 -13.87 17.18
C GLN A 62 0.29 -15.40 17.16
N GLY A 63 1.43 -16.08 16.95
CA GLY A 63 1.50 -17.55 16.99
C GLY A 63 0.96 -18.15 18.30
N LEU A 64 1.22 -17.52 19.45
CA LEU A 64 0.70 -17.96 20.75
C LEU A 64 -0.83 -17.84 20.83
N ARG A 65 -1.40 -16.83 20.16
CA ARG A 65 -2.84 -16.59 20.10
C ARG A 65 -3.55 -17.55 19.15
N ASP A 66 -2.86 -17.98 18.09
CA ASP A 66 -3.38 -18.91 17.08
C ASP A 66 -3.36 -20.39 17.53
N ILE A 67 -2.72 -20.73 18.65
CA ILE A 67 -2.64 -22.11 19.18
C ILE A 67 -4.00 -22.85 19.17
N PRO A 68 -5.14 -22.27 19.60
CA PRO A 68 -6.42 -22.98 19.59
C PRO A 68 -6.87 -23.34 18.16
N LEU A 69 -6.69 -22.43 17.21
CA LEU A 69 -7.03 -22.66 15.81
C LEU A 69 -6.06 -23.67 15.18
N ALA A 70 -4.76 -23.56 15.48
CA ALA A 70 -3.73 -24.47 14.99
C ALA A 70 -3.93 -25.89 15.51
N ALA A 71 -4.25 -26.06 16.79
CA ALA A 71 -4.57 -27.35 17.38
C ALA A 71 -5.83 -27.97 16.76
N PHE A 72 -6.85 -27.17 16.48
CA PHE A 72 -8.06 -27.65 15.81
C PHE A 72 -7.77 -28.03 14.35
N SER A 73 -7.05 -27.18 13.63
CA SER A 73 -6.69 -27.40 12.22
C SER A 73 -5.80 -28.64 12.07
N TRP A 74 -4.88 -28.86 13.01
CA TRP A 74 -4.06 -30.07 13.08
C TRP A 74 -4.92 -31.31 13.27
N LEU A 75 -5.93 -31.25 14.16
CA LEU A 75 -6.85 -32.37 14.35
C LEU A 75 -7.69 -32.64 13.09
N THR A 76 -8.15 -31.60 12.38
CA THR A 76 -8.89 -31.79 11.13
C THR A 76 -8.02 -32.32 10.00
N ASP A 77 -6.76 -31.91 9.95
CA ASP A 77 -5.75 -32.39 8.99
C ASP A 77 -5.44 -33.87 9.22
N VAL A 78 -5.21 -34.27 10.48
CA VAL A 78 -5.04 -35.69 10.87
C VAL A 78 -6.27 -36.54 10.52
N LEU A 79 -7.48 -35.95 10.53
CA LEU A 79 -8.72 -36.61 10.14
C LEU A 79 -8.95 -36.60 8.60
N GLY A 80 -8.05 -36.03 7.81
CA GLY A 80 -8.14 -35.97 6.35
C GLY A 80 -9.20 -34.99 5.83
N LEU A 81 -9.61 -33.99 6.62
CA LEU A 81 -10.56 -32.96 6.20
C LEU A 81 -9.85 -31.85 5.43
N THR A 82 -10.42 -31.43 4.30
CA THR A 82 -9.88 -30.28 3.55
C THR A 82 -9.91 -28.98 4.39
N PRO A 83 -9.00 -28.01 4.15
CA PRO A 83 -8.97 -26.74 4.87
C PRO A 83 -10.31 -25.99 4.93
N GLY A 84 -11.06 -25.98 3.81
CA GLY A 84 -12.38 -25.35 3.76
C GLY A 84 -13.39 -26.00 4.71
N VAL A 85 -13.43 -27.34 4.75
CA VAL A 85 -14.28 -28.10 5.69
C VAL A 85 -13.81 -27.91 7.13
N GLY A 86 -12.49 -27.88 7.37
CA GLY A 86 -11.90 -27.57 8.68
C GLY A 86 -12.34 -26.21 9.21
N ARG A 87 -12.27 -25.16 8.37
CA ARG A 87 -12.79 -23.82 8.71
C ARG A 87 -14.27 -23.86 9.07
N THR A 88 -15.12 -24.48 8.24
CA THR A 88 -16.55 -24.57 8.53
C THR A 88 -16.80 -25.28 9.86
N ALA A 89 -16.08 -26.37 10.15
CA ALA A 89 -16.18 -27.09 11.41
C ALA A 89 -15.75 -26.24 12.62
N TRP A 90 -14.69 -25.44 12.49
CA TRP A 90 -14.27 -24.47 13.50
C TRP A 90 -15.36 -23.43 13.76
N CYS A 91 -15.88 -22.79 12.71
CA CYS A 91 -16.93 -21.78 12.85
C CYS A 91 -18.17 -22.36 13.54
N VAL A 92 -18.59 -23.57 13.17
CA VAL A 92 -19.69 -24.28 13.82
C VAL A 92 -19.37 -24.52 15.30
N ALA A 93 -18.17 -24.99 15.63
CA ALA A 93 -17.78 -25.25 17.02
C ALA A 93 -17.82 -24.00 17.89
N VAL A 94 -17.28 -22.88 17.41
CA VAL A 94 -17.27 -21.59 18.13
C VAL A 94 -18.67 -21.02 18.30
N LEU A 95 -19.52 -21.08 17.26
CA LEU A 95 -20.91 -20.63 17.38
C LEU A 95 -21.72 -21.51 18.34
N VAL A 96 -21.51 -22.82 18.33
CA VAL A 96 -22.15 -23.72 19.30
C VAL A 96 -21.68 -23.40 20.72
N LEU A 97 -20.38 -23.12 20.92
CA LEU A 97 -19.84 -22.66 22.19
C LEU A 97 -20.53 -21.38 22.67
N ALA A 98 -20.72 -20.40 21.78
CA ALA A 98 -21.41 -19.15 22.06
C ALA A 98 -22.89 -19.38 22.45
N VAL A 99 -23.62 -20.22 21.69
CA VAL A 99 -25.02 -20.58 21.98
C VAL A 99 -25.14 -21.21 23.36
N VAL A 100 -24.30 -22.21 23.67
CA VAL A 100 -24.38 -22.92 24.95
C VAL A 100 -24.06 -21.98 26.11
N GLY A 101 -23.05 -21.11 25.96
CA GLY A 101 -22.70 -20.09 26.95
C GLY A 101 -23.84 -19.12 27.18
N ALA A 102 -24.42 -18.57 26.11
CA ALA A 102 -25.52 -17.61 26.17
C ALA A 102 -26.81 -18.22 26.76
N VAL A 103 -27.14 -19.48 26.44
CA VAL A 103 -28.27 -20.19 27.07
C VAL A 103 -28.04 -20.33 28.56
N ARG A 104 -26.82 -20.70 29.00
CA ARG A 104 -26.51 -20.82 30.43
C ARG A 104 -26.59 -19.47 31.13
N LEU A 105 -26.08 -18.41 30.50
CA LEU A 105 -26.14 -17.05 31.01
C LEU A 105 -27.60 -16.58 31.19
N GLY A 106 -28.43 -16.72 30.16
CA GLY A 106 -29.83 -16.32 30.19
C GLY A 106 -30.68 -17.13 31.17
N ARG A 107 -30.30 -18.39 31.45
CA ARG A 107 -30.92 -19.20 32.50
C ARG A 107 -30.49 -18.78 33.89
N ALA A 108 -29.22 -18.39 34.09
CA ALA A 108 -28.73 -17.87 35.36
C ALA A 108 -29.42 -16.55 35.73
N SER A 109 -29.56 -15.63 34.78
CA SER A 109 -30.26 -14.35 34.99
C SER A 109 -31.78 -14.52 35.18
N GLY A 110 -32.42 -15.40 34.41
CA GLY A 110 -33.87 -15.65 34.51
C GLY A 110 -34.29 -16.46 35.76
N GLY A 111 -33.45 -17.39 36.23
CA GLY A 111 -33.71 -18.17 37.44
C GLY A 111 -33.81 -17.31 38.71
N ALA A 112 -33.02 -16.24 38.79
CA ALA A 112 -33.04 -15.28 39.90
C ALA A 112 -34.31 -14.40 39.95
N SER A 113 -34.97 -14.20 38.80
CA SER A 113 -36.24 -13.48 38.66
C SER A 113 -37.42 -14.36 39.09
N ARG A 114 -37.51 -15.59 38.56
CA ARG A 114 -38.61 -16.52 38.83
C ARG A 114 -38.66 -17.05 40.27
N ALA A 115 -37.52 -17.16 40.95
CA ALA A 115 -37.46 -17.55 42.35
C ALA A 115 -38.02 -16.48 43.31
N ARG A 116 -38.22 -15.25 42.84
CA ARG A 116 -38.73 -14.12 43.65
C ARG A 116 -40.18 -13.72 43.34
N THR A 117 -40.69 -14.07 42.17
CA THR A 117 -42.04 -13.65 41.71
C THR A 117 -43.15 -14.68 41.96
N SER A 118 -42.86 -15.92 42.36
CA SER A 118 -43.88 -16.95 42.62
C SER A 118 -43.91 -17.40 44.10
N PRO A 119 -45.03 -17.24 44.84
CA PRO A 119 -45.20 -17.76 46.20
C PRO A 119 -45.42 -19.29 46.27
N HIS A 120 -45.72 -19.93 45.14
CA HIS A 120 -45.82 -21.38 45.01
C HIS A 120 -44.98 -21.87 43.82
N PRO A 121 -43.95 -22.70 44.06
CA PRO A 121 -43.18 -23.32 42.99
C PRO A 121 -43.94 -24.56 42.51
N ASP A 122 -44.83 -24.41 41.53
CA ASP A 122 -45.33 -25.58 40.80
C ASP A 122 -44.18 -26.18 39.96
N PRO A 123 -43.86 -27.48 40.12
CA PRO A 123 -42.72 -28.10 39.46
C PRO A 123 -42.94 -28.38 37.96
N GLU A 124 -44.10 -28.05 37.38
CA GLU A 124 -44.47 -28.40 36.00
C GLU A 124 -44.63 -27.21 35.02
N LEU A 125 -44.06 -26.03 35.31
CA LEU A 125 -43.97 -24.99 34.28
C LEU A 125 -42.92 -25.37 33.22
N HIS A 126 -43.40 -25.67 32.01
CA HIS A 126 -42.58 -25.89 30.83
C HIS A 126 -41.50 -24.79 30.71
N PRO A 127 -40.23 -25.14 30.42
CA PRO A 127 -39.21 -24.11 30.22
C PRO A 127 -39.68 -23.16 29.10
N THR A 128 -39.54 -21.85 29.27
CA THR A 128 -39.82 -20.86 28.23
C THR A 128 -38.72 -20.89 27.16
N TRP A 129 -39.01 -20.59 25.89
CA TRP A 129 -37.98 -20.50 24.84
C TRP A 129 -37.07 -19.26 24.99
N THR A 130 -37.34 -18.36 25.94
CA THR A 130 -36.69 -17.06 26.09
C THR A 130 -35.14 -17.09 26.14
N PRO A 131 -34.47 -17.98 26.91
CA PRO A 131 -33.00 -18.05 26.90
C PRO A 131 -32.40 -18.57 25.59
N TRP A 132 -33.13 -19.40 24.86
CA TRP A 132 -32.71 -19.98 23.58
C TRP A 132 -32.82 -18.96 22.44
N VAL A 133 -33.86 -18.12 22.46
CA VAL A 133 -34.00 -17.00 21.52
C VAL A 133 -32.92 -15.95 21.76
N GLY A 134 -32.68 -15.57 23.01
CA GLY A 134 -31.59 -14.64 23.35
C GLY A 134 -30.21 -15.17 22.93
N ALA A 135 -29.97 -16.47 23.10
CA ALA A 135 -28.75 -17.11 22.63
C ALA A 135 -28.60 -17.13 21.11
N ALA A 136 -29.69 -17.34 20.36
CA ALA A 136 -29.68 -17.25 18.91
C ALA A 136 -29.37 -15.82 18.44
N ILE A 137 -29.95 -14.80 19.08
CA ILE A 137 -29.69 -13.37 18.78
C ILE A 137 -28.22 -13.02 19.00
N TRP A 138 -27.63 -13.49 20.10
CA TRP A 138 -26.20 -13.29 20.39
C TRP A 138 -25.32 -14.00 19.37
N ALA A 139 -25.59 -15.29 19.11
CA ALA A 139 -24.74 -16.10 18.26
C ALA A 139 -24.81 -15.71 16.77
N CYS A 140 -25.98 -15.28 16.29
CA CYS A 140 -26.17 -14.73 14.94
C CYS A 140 -25.93 -13.21 14.87
N GLY A 141 -25.46 -12.59 15.96
CA GLY A 141 -25.21 -11.16 16.00
C GLY A 141 -24.07 -10.76 15.04
N PRO A 142 -24.14 -9.57 14.42
CA PRO A 142 -23.20 -9.18 13.36
C PRO A 142 -21.76 -9.08 13.87
N VAL A 143 -21.54 -8.73 15.14
CA VAL A 143 -20.20 -8.69 15.75
C VAL A 143 -19.55 -10.08 15.79
N LEU A 144 -20.26 -11.10 16.30
CA LEU A 144 -19.67 -12.44 16.43
C LEU A 144 -19.49 -13.10 15.06
N VAL A 145 -20.45 -12.95 14.15
CA VAL A 145 -20.36 -13.54 12.81
C VAL A 145 -19.23 -12.89 12.01
N ALA A 146 -19.12 -11.55 12.00
CA ALA A 146 -18.05 -10.85 11.28
C ALA A 146 -16.66 -11.22 11.85
N THR A 147 -16.49 -11.15 13.17
CA THR A 147 -15.20 -11.51 13.81
C THR A 147 -14.85 -12.97 13.58
N LEU A 148 -15.79 -13.92 13.66
CA LEU A 148 -15.51 -15.33 13.45
C LEU A 148 -15.04 -15.65 12.02
N VAL A 149 -15.56 -14.92 11.04
CA VAL A 149 -15.23 -15.10 9.62
C VAL A 149 -13.85 -14.54 9.29
N HIS A 150 -13.52 -13.35 9.79
CA HIS A 150 -12.30 -12.64 9.41
C HIS A 150 -11.15 -12.74 10.43
N ALA A 151 -11.47 -13.02 11.71
CA ALA A 151 -10.53 -13.04 12.83
C ALA A 151 -10.89 -14.18 13.83
N PRO A 152 -10.55 -15.46 13.52
CA PRO A 152 -10.98 -16.63 14.29
C PRO A 152 -10.70 -16.54 15.80
N GLY A 153 -9.56 -15.98 16.20
CA GLY A 153 -9.20 -15.76 17.61
C GLY A 153 -10.11 -14.76 18.31
N ASP A 154 -10.43 -13.65 17.65
CA ASP A 154 -11.35 -12.62 18.15
C ASP A 154 -12.77 -13.18 18.29
N GLY A 155 -13.24 -13.91 17.27
CA GLY A 155 -14.52 -14.62 17.33
C GLY A 155 -14.59 -15.59 18.51
N LEU A 156 -13.51 -16.32 18.79
CA LEU A 156 -13.42 -17.19 19.97
C LEU A 156 -13.48 -16.40 21.28
N ALA A 157 -12.74 -15.29 21.38
CA ALA A 157 -12.75 -14.42 22.56
C ALA A 157 -14.15 -13.87 22.87
N VAL A 158 -14.87 -13.42 21.84
CA VAL A 158 -16.28 -12.98 21.96
C VAL A 158 -17.18 -14.14 22.41
N ALA A 159 -17.04 -15.32 21.81
CA ALA A 159 -17.86 -16.49 22.12
C ALA A 159 -17.71 -16.98 23.58
N VAL A 160 -16.55 -16.79 24.20
CA VAL A 160 -16.30 -17.23 25.59
C VAL A 160 -16.78 -16.25 26.65
N VAL A 161 -17.11 -15.00 26.33
CA VAL A 161 -17.52 -13.99 27.33
C VAL A 161 -18.73 -14.43 28.17
N PRO A 162 -19.81 -15.03 27.61
CA PRO A 162 -20.90 -15.58 28.42
C PRO A 162 -20.44 -16.65 29.43
N TRP A 163 -19.39 -17.41 29.11
CA TRP A 163 -18.81 -18.43 29.99
C TRP A 163 -17.97 -17.84 31.11
N VAL A 164 -17.34 -16.69 30.89
CA VAL A 164 -16.66 -15.91 31.94
C VAL A 164 -17.69 -15.39 32.96
N LEU A 165 -18.83 -14.89 32.49
CA LEU A 165 -19.86 -14.30 33.36
C LEU A 165 -20.70 -15.34 34.12
N THR A 166 -21.15 -16.41 33.46
CA THR A 166 -22.15 -17.34 33.99
C THR A 166 -21.84 -17.85 35.41
N PRO A 167 -20.59 -18.30 35.73
CA PRO A 167 -20.28 -18.79 37.07
C PRO A 167 -20.46 -17.72 38.18
N LEU A 168 -20.24 -16.44 37.87
CA LEU A 168 -20.26 -15.34 38.83
C LEU A 168 -21.68 -14.86 39.19
N LEU A 169 -22.68 -15.18 38.35
CA LEU A 169 -24.08 -14.77 38.56
C LEU A 169 -24.85 -15.72 39.50
N GLY A 170 -24.21 -16.75 40.03
CA GLY A 170 -24.83 -17.67 40.98
C GLY A 170 -25.29 -16.99 42.29
N THR A 171 -26.37 -17.49 42.88
CA THR A 171 -26.90 -16.99 44.17
C THR A 171 -26.03 -17.37 45.38
N ARG A 172 -25.15 -18.37 45.24
CA ARG A 172 -24.21 -18.80 46.28
C ARG A 172 -22.79 -18.39 45.92
N VAL A 173 -22.07 -17.84 46.90
CA VAL A 173 -20.65 -17.50 46.76
C VAL A 173 -19.82 -18.79 46.89
N GLU A 174 -19.24 -19.25 45.78
CA GLU A 174 -18.40 -20.45 45.75
C GLU A 174 -17.01 -20.13 45.16
N ARG A 175 -15.94 -20.57 45.84
CA ARG A 175 -14.56 -20.45 45.32
C ARG A 175 -14.40 -21.07 43.93
N ARG A 176 -15.15 -22.14 43.66
CA ARG A 176 -15.16 -22.87 42.38
C ARG A 176 -15.76 -22.06 41.24
N ALA A 177 -16.75 -21.22 41.53
CA ALA A 177 -17.35 -20.34 40.53
C ALA A 177 -16.33 -19.32 40.03
N ALA A 178 -15.56 -18.72 40.95
CA ALA A 178 -14.45 -17.83 40.62
C ALA A 178 -13.39 -18.51 39.75
N VAL A 179 -12.93 -19.71 40.13
CA VAL A 179 -11.91 -20.46 39.36
C VAL A 179 -12.42 -20.86 37.97
N ARG A 180 -13.67 -21.30 37.84
CA ARG A 180 -14.27 -21.65 36.53
C ARG A 180 -14.43 -20.44 35.62
N SER A 181 -14.82 -19.29 36.17
CA SER A 181 -14.88 -18.03 35.41
C SER A 181 -13.49 -17.65 34.89
N ALA A 182 -12.48 -17.68 35.77
CA ALA A 182 -11.10 -17.41 35.40
C ALA A 182 -10.54 -18.40 34.37
N ALA A 183 -10.90 -19.68 34.42
CA ALA A 183 -10.45 -20.66 33.42
C ALA A 183 -10.86 -20.29 31.98
N TRP A 184 -12.09 -19.81 31.79
CA TRP A 184 -12.57 -19.32 30.49
C TRP A 184 -11.91 -18.02 30.07
N LEU A 185 -11.55 -17.15 31.02
CA LEU A 185 -10.81 -15.92 30.75
C LEU A 185 -9.43 -16.20 30.14
N GLY A 186 -8.79 -17.32 30.48
CA GLY A 186 -7.51 -17.70 29.89
C GLY A 186 -7.64 -17.99 28.39
N LEU A 187 -8.77 -18.54 27.95
CA LEU A 187 -9.07 -18.79 26.53
C LEU A 187 -9.42 -17.50 25.76
N ALA A 188 -9.92 -16.47 26.44
CA ALA A 188 -10.17 -15.16 25.82
C ALA A 188 -8.88 -14.50 25.29
N GLY A 189 -7.71 -14.90 25.80
CA GLY A 189 -6.40 -14.45 25.31
C GLY A 189 -6.03 -14.95 23.90
N ALA A 190 -6.83 -15.83 23.29
CA ALA A 190 -6.69 -16.21 21.89
C ALA A 190 -7.13 -15.08 20.93
N GLY A 191 -7.94 -14.14 21.41
CA GLY A 191 -8.28 -12.93 20.66
C GLY A 191 -7.24 -11.84 20.84
N SER A 192 -7.44 -10.74 20.10
CA SER A 192 -6.65 -9.52 20.23
C SER A 192 -6.74 -8.94 21.65
N PRO A 193 -5.76 -8.11 22.06
CA PRO A 193 -5.71 -7.53 23.41
C PRO A 193 -7.01 -6.82 23.80
N HIS A 194 -7.64 -6.13 22.85
CA HIS A 194 -8.90 -5.42 23.03
C HIS A 194 -10.03 -6.36 23.49
N TRP A 195 -10.18 -7.53 22.86
CA TRP A 195 -11.20 -8.52 23.24
C TRP A 195 -10.87 -9.23 24.56
N ALA A 196 -9.61 -9.58 24.78
CA ALA A 196 -9.16 -10.22 26.01
C ALA A 196 -9.39 -9.30 27.23
N LEU A 197 -9.06 -8.01 27.10
CA LEU A 197 -9.30 -7.00 28.14
C LEU A 197 -10.79 -6.71 28.34
N ALA A 198 -11.59 -6.70 27.27
CA ALA A 198 -13.05 -6.57 27.39
C ALA A 198 -13.65 -7.75 28.18
N ALA A 199 -13.18 -8.97 27.93
CA ALA A 199 -13.59 -10.15 28.70
C ALA A 199 -13.17 -10.08 30.17
N LEU A 200 -11.93 -9.62 30.45
CA LEU A 200 -11.43 -9.36 31.80
C LEU A 200 -12.29 -8.31 32.53
N ALA A 201 -12.56 -7.18 31.88
CA ALA A 201 -13.35 -6.09 32.43
C ALA A 201 -14.81 -6.51 32.69
N ALA A 202 -15.43 -7.24 31.77
CA ALA A 202 -16.77 -7.79 31.96
C ALA A 202 -16.82 -8.76 33.15
N GLY A 203 -15.80 -9.63 33.29
CA GLY A 203 -15.65 -10.53 34.43
C GLY A 203 -15.48 -9.76 35.76
N LEU A 204 -14.68 -8.69 35.76
CA LEU A 204 -14.46 -7.83 36.92
C LEU A 204 -15.76 -7.12 37.33
N VAL A 205 -16.51 -6.57 36.38
CA VAL A 205 -17.83 -5.96 36.63
C VAL A 205 -18.77 -6.96 37.30
N ALA A 206 -18.81 -8.19 36.83
CA ALA A 206 -19.66 -9.23 37.43
C ALA A 206 -19.18 -9.67 38.82
N ALA A 207 -17.88 -9.83 39.03
CA ALA A 207 -17.31 -10.16 40.34
C ALA A 207 -17.53 -9.02 41.36
N ALA A 208 -17.36 -7.77 40.94
CA ALA A 208 -17.60 -6.57 41.73
C ALA A 208 -19.09 -6.40 42.05
N ALA A 209 -19.99 -6.63 41.10
CA ALA A 209 -21.42 -6.66 41.39
C ALA A 209 -21.78 -7.77 42.40
N GLY A 210 -21.16 -8.95 42.27
CA GLY A 210 -21.29 -10.06 43.21
C GLY A 210 -20.75 -9.78 44.62
N SER A 211 -19.79 -8.84 44.76
CA SER A 211 -19.21 -8.45 46.05
C SER A 211 -20.23 -7.87 47.03
N ARG A 212 -21.35 -7.35 46.52
CA ARG A 212 -22.47 -6.80 47.31
C ARG A 212 -23.28 -7.89 48.03
N ARG A 213 -23.04 -9.18 47.72
CA ARG A 213 -23.70 -10.34 48.34
C ARG A 213 -22.94 -10.82 49.58
N PRO A 214 -23.59 -11.51 50.54
CA PRO A 214 -22.90 -12.07 51.72
C PRO A 214 -21.75 -13.02 51.31
N GLY A 215 -20.53 -12.74 51.76
CA GLY A 215 -19.30 -13.46 51.37
C GLY A 215 -18.68 -13.02 50.04
N GLY A 216 -19.26 -12.04 49.35
CA GLY A 216 -18.87 -11.61 48.01
C GLY A 216 -17.46 -11.01 47.89
N VAL A 217 -16.89 -10.43 48.95
CA VAL A 217 -15.49 -9.97 48.94
C VAL A 217 -14.52 -11.14 48.73
N ARG A 218 -14.81 -12.31 49.31
CA ARG A 218 -13.99 -13.52 49.09
C ARG A 218 -14.12 -14.03 47.66
N LEU A 219 -15.29 -13.89 47.03
CA LEU A 219 -15.48 -14.19 45.61
C LEU A 219 -14.61 -13.29 44.75
N LEU A 220 -14.66 -11.98 44.98
CA LEU A 220 -13.88 -10.98 44.26
C LEU A 220 -12.39 -11.27 44.39
N LEU A 221 -11.86 -11.42 45.62
CA LEU A 221 -10.43 -11.71 45.84
C LEU A 221 -9.98 -13.04 45.21
N THR A 222 -10.79 -14.10 45.33
CA THR A 222 -10.48 -15.39 44.70
C THR A 222 -10.49 -15.26 43.18
N TRP A 223 -11.49 -14.57 42.63
CA TRP A 223 -11.61 -14.36 41.20
C TRP A 223 -10.46 -13.51 40.69
N SER A 224 -10.11 -12.41 41.34
CA SER A 224 -8.96 -11.57 40.97
C SER A 224 -7.66 -12.36 40.95
N ALA A 225 -7.38 -13.19 41.96
CA ALA A 225 -6.19 -14.04 41.98
C ALA A 225 -6.19 -15.10 40.87
N ALA A 226 -7.32 -15.77 40.64
CA ALA A 226 -7.44 -16.77 39.59
C ALA A 226 -7.42 -16.14 38.19
N ALA A 227 -8.04 -14.96 38.03
CA ALA A 227 -8.04 -14.18 36.81
C ALA A 227 -6.62 -13.75 36.48
N ALA A 228 -5.87 -13.19 37.43
CA ALA A 228 -4.46 -12.83 37.24
C ALA A 228 -3.60 -14.01 36.79
N ALA A 229 -3.76 -15.19 37.41
CA ALA A 229 -3.03 -16.39 37.01
C ALA A 229 -3.44 -16.90 35.62
N SER A 230 -4.71 -16.78 35.25
CA SER A 230 -5.25 -17.21 33.96
C SER A 230 -4.90 -16.24 32.82
N SER A 231 -4.81 -14.95 33.13
CA SER A 231 -4.46 -13.89 32.18
C SER A 231 -2.97 -13.70 31.99
N ALA A 232 -2.13 -14.26 32.88
CA ALA A 232 -0.70 -14.02 32.88
C ALA A 232 -0.05 -14.29 31.52
N TRP A 233 -0.45 -15.35 30.80
CA TRP A 233 0.23 -15.77 29.56
C TRP A 233 0.02 -14.77 28.42
N TRP A 234 -1.21 -14.31 28.21
CA TRP A 234 -1.52 -13.36 27.16
C TRP A 234 -1.15 -11.93 27.56
N ILE A 235 -1.21 -11.57 28.86
CA ILE A 235 -0.67 -10.29 29.34
C ILE A 235 0.84 -10.24 29.10
N ALA A 236 1.57 -11.32 29.41
CA ALA A 236 3.01 -11.32 29.27
C ALA A 236 3.45 -11.36 27.79
N ALA A 237 2.72 -12.10 26.94
CA ALA A 237 2.90 -12.04 25.48
C ALA A 237 2.68 -10.61 24.95
N TYR A 238 1.63 -9.95 25.42
CA TYR A 238 1.30 -8.58 25.03
C TYR A 238 2.32 -7.55 25.54
N VAL A 239 2.77 -7.64 26.80
CA VAL A 239 3.84 -6.76 27.33
C VAL A 239 5.14 -6.97 26.55
N TRP A 240 5.41 -8.20 26.13
CA TRP A 240 6.54 -8.51 25.26
C TRP A 240 6.35 -7.86 23.87
N GLU A 241 5.20 -8.03 23.22
CA GLU A 241 4.91 -7.36 21.93
C GLU A 241 5.06 -5.85 22.05
N ALA A 242 4.49 -5.24 23.07
CA ALA A 242 4.62 -3.80 23.34
C ALA A 242 6.07 -3.32 23.53
N SER A 243 7.00 -4.23 23.87
CA SER A 243 8.40 -3.89 24.10
C SER A 243 9.30 -4.06 22.88
N TYR A 244 8.88 -4.88 21.90
CA TYR A 244 9.74 -5.29 20.77
C TYR A 244 9.08 -5.10 19.40
N ALA A 245 7.76 -5.07 19.32
CA ALA A 245 7.03 -4.92 18.07
C ALA A 245 6.84 -3.44 17.74
N THR A 246 6.70 -3.17 16.45
CA THR A 246 6.40 -1.85 15.96
C THR A 246 4.96 -1.47 16.29
N ASP A 247 4.74 -0.35 16.97
CA ASP A 247 3.40 0.14 17.28
C ASP A 247 2.79 0.96 16.12
N LEU A 248 1.73 0.42 15.50
CA LEU A 248 0.92 1.12 14.50
C LEU A 248 -0.33 1.81 15.08
N GLY A 249 -0.50 1.83 16.41
CA GLY A 249 -1.68 2.37 17.08
C GLY A 249 -1.99 3.82 16.68
N GLY A 250 -0.95 4.66 16.52
CA GLY A 250 -1.08 6.05 16.08
C GLY A 250 -1.57 6.23 14.65
N LEU A 251 -1.42 5.22 13.77
CA LEU A 251 -1.91 5.23 12.39
C LEU A 251 -3.39 4.85 12.29
N LEU A 252 -3.90 4.11 13.28
CA LEU A 252 -5.23 3.49 13.26
C LEU A 252 -6.31 4.30 14.01
N THR A 253 -5.94 5.42 14.64
CA THR A 253 -6.89 6.33 15.29
C THR A 253 -7.68 7.12 14.23
N ARG A 254 -8.82 6.59 13.80
CA ARG A 254 -9.84 7.36 13.05
C ARG A 254 -10.92 7.89 13.99
N ASP A 255 -11.46 9.05 13.65
CA ASP A 255 -12.71 9.54 14.22
C ASP A 255 -13.85 8.52 14.00
N PRO A 256 -14.81 8.42 14.94
CA PRO A 256 -15.93 7.49 14.83
C PRO A 256 -16.83 7.81 13.63
N ASP A 257 -16.61 7.11 12.52
CA ASP A 257 -17.52 7.12 11.37
C ASP A 257 -18.43 5.88 11.37
N LEU A 258 -19.74 6.12 11.29
CA LEU A 258 -20.77 5.09 11.12
C LEU A 258 -20.60 4.31 9.82
N GLY A 259 -20.00 4.91 8.78
CA GLY A 259 -19.60 4.23 7.55
C GLY A 259 -18.55 3.14 7.82
N VAL A 260 -17.51 3.46 8.59
CA VAL A 260 -16.45 2.51 8.99
C VAL A 260 -17.01 1.39 9.87
N VAL A 261 -17.87 1.71 10.83
CA VAL A 261 -18.55 0.69 11.66
C VAL A 261 -19.48 -0.17 10.81
N GLY A 262 -20.20 0.43 9.86
CA GLY A 262 -21.02 -0.27 8.88
C GLY A 262 -20.20 -1.26 8.04
N ALA A 263 -19.10 -0.80 7.44
CA ALA A 263 -18.19 -1.63 6.65
C ALA A 263 -17.60 -2.78 7.49
N ALA A 264 -17.15 -2.51 8.72
CA ALA A 264 -16.62 -3.53 9.63
C ALA A 264 -17.67 -4.59 10.05
N LEU A 265 -18.96 -4.24 9.98
CA LEU A 265 -20.08 -5.17 10.20
C LEU A 265 -20.59 -5.83 8.91
N GLY A 266 -19.94 -5.58 7.76
CA GLY A 266 -20.34 -6.10 6.44
C GLY A 266 -21.53 -5.36 5.83
N LEU A 267 -21.72 -4.07 6.16
CA LEU A 267 -22.84 -3.21 5.74
C LEU A 267 -22.36 -1.91 5.06
N PRO A 268 -21.57 -1.97 3.97
CA PRO A 268 -21.09 -0.78 3.30
C PRO A 268 -22.25 0.08 2.78
N GLY A 269 -22.20 1.39 3.01
CA GLY A 269 -23.20 2.36 2.53
C GLY A 269 -24.57 2.34 3.23
N ALA A 270 -24.81 1.43 4.20
CA ALA A 270 -26.09 1.29 4.89
C ALA A 270 -26.05 1.86 6.33
N THR A 271 -25.63 3.12 6.47
CA THR A 271 -25.39 3.78 7.77
C THR A 271 -26.61 3.76 8.71
N TRP A 272 -27.82 3.85 8.18
CA TRP A 272 -29.06 3.76 8.97
C TRP A 272 -29.36 2.33 9.48
N VAL A 273 -28.97 1.30 8.72
CA VAL A 273 -29.09 -0.12 9.12
C VAL A 273 -28.08 -0.40 10.23
N ALA A 274 -26.84 0.09 10.08
CA ALA A 274 -25.82 0.01 11.11
C ALA A 274 -26.31 0.70 12.40
N ALA A 275 -26.83 1.93 12.31
CA ALA A 275 -27.41 2.63 13.46
C ALA A 275 -28.56 1.85 14.14
N ALA A 276 -29.48 1.25 13.38
CA ALA A 276 -30.58 0.46 13.93
C ALA A 276 -30.09 -0.82 14.66
N ILE A 277 -29.09 -1.49 14.09
CA ILE A 277 -28.43 -2.67 14.70
C ILE A 277 -27.73 -2.30 16.01
N LEU A 278 -27.13 -1.11 16.08
CA LEU A 278 -26.43 -0.61 17.27
C LEU A 278 -27.39 -0.18 18.39
N LEU A 279 -28.52 0.44 18.04
CA LEU A 279 -29.45 1.02 19.01
C LEU A 279 -30.41 -0.01 19.64
N ALA A 280 -30.75 -1.10 18.93
CA ALA A 280 -31.73 -2.07 19.42
C ALA A 280 -31.29 -2.82 20.71
N PRO A 281 -30.05 -3.35 20.81
CA PRO A 281 -29.56 -4.01 22.03
C PRO A 281 -29.47 -3.05 23.22
N LEU A 282 -29.04 -1.80 22.96
CA LEU A 282 -29.02 -0.73 23.95
C LEU A 282 -30.42 -0.46 24.51
N ALA A 283 -31.44 -0.37 23.64
CA ALA A 283 -32.82 -0.16 24.04
C ALA A 283 -33.34 -1.28 24.95
N VAL A 284 -33.00 -2.54 24.69
CA VAL A 284 -33.36 -3.68 25.56
C VAL A 284 -32.70 -3.57 26.94
N ALA A 285 -31.39 -3.31 26.98
CA ALA A 285 -30.65 -3.19 28.24
C ALA A 285 -31.13 -2.00 29.10
N VAL A 286 -31.32 -0.83 28.48
CA VAL A 286 -31.83 0.38 29.15
C VAL A 286 -33.27 0.18 29.61
N SER A 287 -34.13 -0.40 28.77
CA SER A 287 -35.52 -0.68 29.16
C SER A 287 -35.59 -1.60 30.38
N ALA A 288 -34.74 -2.62 30.46
CA ALA A 288 -34.69 -3.51 31.63
C ALA A 288 -34.27 -2.77 32.92
N LEU A 289 -33.36 -1.80 32.82
CA LEU A 289 -32.95 -0.96 33.95
C LEU A 289 -34.05 0.03 34.36
N VAL A 290 -34.65 0.73 33.40
CA VAL A 290 -35.73 1.72 33.63
C VAL A 290 -36.98 1.06 34.21
N LEU A 291 -37.39 -0.09 33.65
CA LEU A 291 -38.54 -0.86 34.11
C LEU A 291 -38.26 -1.64 35.42
N ARG A 292 -37.04 -1.52 35.97
CA ARG A 292 -36.60 -2.19 37.20
C ARG A 292 -36.88 -3.70 37.18
N VAL A 293 -36.63 -4.33 36.05
CA VAL A 293 -36.85 -5.76 35.86
C VAL A 293 -35.99 -6.57 36.84
N ASP A 294 -36.56 -7.60 37.46
CA ASP A 294 -35.84 -8.43 38.44
C ASP A 294 -34.75 -9.27 37.77
N GLY A 295 -33.49 -8.98 38.10
CA GLY A 295 -32.28 -9.58 37.53
C GLY A 295 -31.02 -8.93 38.09
N ASP A 296 -29.83 -9.32 37.60
CA ASP A 296 -28.54 -8.74 38.02
C ASP A 296 -28.29 -7.34 37.40
N ARG A 297 -29.17 -6.38 37.75
CA ARG A 297 -29.16 -4.99 37.23
C ARG A 297 -27.82 -4.28 37.44
N ALA A 298 -27.09 -4.63 38.50
CA ALA A 298 -25.76 -4.08 38.77
C ALA A 298 -24.73 -4.48 37.70
N VAL A 299 -24.84 -5.69 37.14
CA VAL A 299 -23.97 -6.16 36.05
C VAL A 299 -24.35 -5.49 34.74
N VAL A 300 -25.65 -5.43 34.43
CA VAL A 300 -26.16 -4.74 33.22
C VAL A 300 -25.76 -3.26 33.23
N ALA A 301 -25.98 -2.56 34.35
CA ALA A 301 -25.58 -1.16 34.50
C ALA A 301 -24.05 -0.98 34.44
N GLY A 302 -23.29 -1.89 35.05
CA GLY A 302 -21.82 -1.85 35.00
C GLY A 302 -21.25 -2.07 33.59
N LEU A 303 -21.83 -2.99 32.81
CA LEU A 303 -21.42 -3.23 31.43
C LEU A 303 -21.76 -2.04 30.52
N LEU A 304 -22.94 -1.43 30.69
CA LEU A 304 -23.29 -0.21 29.95
C LEU A 304 -22.41 0.97 30.37
N ALA A 305 -22.10 1.13 31.66
CA ALA A 305 -21.19 2.16 32.13
C ALA A 305 -19.76 1.97 31.55
N LEU A 306 -19.29 0.72 31.47
CA LEU A 306 -18.02 0.39 30.82
C LEU A 306 -18.06 0.71 29.32
N ALA A 307 -19.12 0.32 28.61
CA ALA A 307 -19.29 0.62 27.19
C ALA A 307 -19.32 2.14 26.93
N VAL A 308 -20.04 2.91 27.76
CA VAL A 308 -20.08 4.38 27.69
C VAL A 308 -18.71 4.98 28.02
N ALA A 309 -18.02 4.49 29.04
CA ALA A 309 -16.67 4.98 29.37
C ALA A 309 -15.69 4.79 28.21
N LEU A 310 -15.71 3.62 27.55
CA LEU A 310 -14.90 3.33 26.36
C LEU A 310 -15.34 4.15 25.13
N ALA A 311 -16.63 4.47 25.02
CA ALA A 311 -17.18 5.30 23.94
C ALA A 311 -16.87 6.80 24.09
N VAL A 312 -16.87 7.31 25.33
CA VAL A 312 -16.68 8.75 25.65
C VAL A 312 -15.21 9.11 25.84
N THR A 313 -14.31 8.12 25.84
CA THR A 313 -12.85 8.34 25.78
C THR A 313 -12.28 7.92 24.42
N PRO A 314 -12.83 8.42 23.28
CA PRO A 314 -12.32 8.07 21.96
C PRO A 314 -10.86 8.56 21.86
N GLY A 315 -9.98 7.67 21.41
CA GLY A 315 -8.54 7.94 21.29
C GLY A 315 -7.70 7.48 22.48
N ALA A 316 -8.22 7.44 23.71
CA ALA A 316 -7.40 7.08 24.88
C ALA A 316 -7.17 5.57 24.99
N TRP A 317 -8.22 4.75 24.98
CA TRP A 317 -8.05 3.31 25.21
C TRP A 317 -7.51 2.50 24.01
N PRO A 318 -7.70 2.89 22.74
CA PRO A 318 -7.05 2.24 21.61
C PRO A 318 -5.54 2.54 21.56
N SER A 319 -5.12 3.74 21.98
CA SER A 319 -3.71 4.14 22.03
C SER A 319 -2.97 3.61 23.27
N LEU A 320 -3.70 3.15 24.29
CA LEU A 320 -3.10 2.46 25.44
C LEU A 320 -2.53 1.08 25.08
N LEU A 321 -2.87 0.53 23.92
CA LEU A 321 -2.42 -0.78 23.50
C LEU A 321 -1.74 -0.73 22.13
N PRO A 322 -0.44 -1.10 22.02
CA PRO A 322 0.23 -1.05 20.75
C PRO A 322 -0.39 -2.08 19.81
N VAL A 323 -0.51 -1.69 18.54
CA VAL A 323 -0.97 -2.57 17.46
C VAL A 323 0.25 -3.01 16.68
N PRO A 324 0.76 -4.24 16.88
CA PRO A 324 1.96 -4.69 16.19
C PRO A 324 1.71 -4.79 14.67
N ALA A 325 2.66 -4.34 13.86
CA ALA A 325 2.54 -4.34 12.39
C ALA A 325 2.27 -5.74 11.83
N SER A 326 2.91 -6.74 12.42
CA SER A 326 2.66 -8.16 12.15
C SER A 326 1.22 -8.63 12.43
N ALA A 327 0.55 -8.11 13.46
CA ALA A 327 -0.85 -8.46 13.71
C ALA A 327 -1.77 -7.84 12.66
N ALA A 328 -1.40 -6.67 12.14
CA ALA A 328 -2.12 -5.95 11.12
C ALA A 328 -2.17 -6.68 9.77
N THR A 329 -1.08 -7.36 9.37
CA THR A 329 -1.05 -8.29 8.23
C THR A 329 -1.64 -9.66 8.57
N ALA A 330 -1.69 -10.01 9.85
CA ALA A 330 -2.22 -11.30 10.30
C ALA A 330 -3.76 -11.36 10.42
N THR A 331 -4.41 -10.24 10.71
CA THR A 331 -5.86 -10.17 11.01
C THR A 331 -6.63 -9.42 9.92
N ASP A 332 -7.24 -10.15 8.98
CA ASP A 332 -7.99 -9.61 7.84
C ASP A 332 -9.31 -8.88 8.19
N GLY A 333 -9.66 -8.68 9.47
CA GLY A 333 -10.93 -8.04 9.82
C GLY A 333 -11.10 -7.67 11.28
N VAL A 334 -10.65 -6.44 11.56
CA VAL A 334 -11.18 -5.42 12.47
C VAL A 334 -11.55 -5.83 13.92
N PRO A 335 -10.78 -5.33 14.90
CA PRO A 335 -11.36 -4.71 16.09
C PRO A 335 -11.22 -3.19 15.95
N ALA A 336 -12.23 -2.56 15.38
CA ALA A 336 -12.47 -1.15 15.66
C ALA A 336 -12.80 -1.11 17.15
N PRO A 337 -12.22 -0.20 17.94
CA PRO A 337 -12.59 0.05 19.33
C PRO A 337 -14.11 -0.02 19.57
N TRP A 338 -14.87 0.51 18.61
CA TRP A 338 -16.31 0.51 18.58
C TRP A 338 -16.98 -0.87 18.57
N LEU A 339 -16.40 -1.89 17.92
CA LEU A 339 -16.96 -3.25 17.95
C LEU A 339 -16.94 -3.86 19.35
N VAL A 340 -15.91 -3.56 20.15
CA VAL A 340 -15.85 -3.97 21.56
C VAL A 340 -16.97 -3.28 22.36
N VAL A 341 -17.18 -1.99 22.16
CA VAL A 341 -18.29 -1.25 22.77
C VAL A 341 -19.62 -1.90 22.44
N VAL A 342 -19.85 -2.21 21.15
CA VAL A 342 -21.07 -2.87 20.67
C VAL A 342 -21.24 -4.26 21.26
N ALA A 343 -20.18 -5.04 21.38
CA ALA A 343 -20.22 -6.34 22.02
C ALA A 343 -20.59 -6.27 23.50
N LEU A 344 -20.06 -5.28 24.24
CA LEU A 344 -20.41 -5.05 25.65
C LEU A 344 -21.90 -4.68 25.80
N VAL A 345 -22.43 -3.85 24.89
CA VAL A 345 -23.86 -3.52 24.84
C VAL A 345 -24.69 -4.76 24.50
N ASN A 346 -24.28 -5.56 23.52
CA ASN A 346 -24.94 -6.82 23.15
C ASN A 346 -24.95 -7.83 24.31
N LEU A 347 -23.87 -7.89 25.08
CA LEU A 347 -23.76 -8.73 26.27
C LEU A 347 -24.69 -8.25 27.39
N ALA A 348 -24.76 -6.94 27.61
CA ALA A 348 -25.72 -6.34 28.56
C ALA A 348 -27.17 -6.62 28.14
N ALA A 349 -27.46 -6.53 26.84
CA ALA A 349 -28.76 -6.88 26.27
C ALA A 349 -29.10 -8.37 26.45
N LEU A 350 -28.13 -9.27 26.22
CA LEU A 350 -28.29 -10.71 26.43
C LEU A 350 -28.63 -11.05 27.90
N LEU A 351 -27.97 -10.39 28.86
CA LEU A 351 -28.27 -10.52 30.28
C LEU A 351 -29.67 -10.02 30.64
N ALA A 352 -30.08 -8.91 30.02
CA ALA A 352 -31.37 -8.27 30.22
C ALA A 352 -32.53 -8.96 29.49
N TRP A 353 -32.24 -9.76 28.45
CA TRP A 353 -33.25 -10.36 27.56
C TRP A 353 -34.24 -11.25 28.31
N THR A 354 -33.74 -12.27 29.02
CA THR A 354 -34.64 -13.24 29.66
C THR A 354 -35.49 -12.61 30.77
N PRO A 355 -34.95 -11.75 31.66
CA PRO A 355 -35.80 -11.05 32.61
C PRO A 355 -36.77 -10.08 31.95
N ALA A 356 -36.34 -9.34 30.92
CA ALA A 356 -37.19 -8.35 30.26
C ALA A 356 -38.38 -9.00 29.55
N VAL A 357 -38.14 -10.09 28.80
CA VAL A 357 -39.23 -10.82 28.14
C VAL A 357 -40.15 -11.48 29.15
N ASP A 358 -39.64 -12.06 30.24
CA ASP A 358 -40.48 -12.63 31.30
C ASP A 358 -41.33 -11.53 31.99
N HIS A 359 -40.76 -10.34 32.22
CA HIS A 359 -41.48 -9.18 32.76
C HIS A 359 -42.59 -8.67 31.83
N VAL A 360 -42.30 -8.61 30.53
CA VAL A 360 -43.27 -8.23 29.49
C VAL A 360 -44.37 -9.28 29.37
N ALA A 361 -44.02 -10.57 29.34
CA ALA A 361 -44.96 -11.69 29.22
C ALA A 361 -45.93 -11.79 30.41
N THR A 362 -45.46 -11.52 31.62
CA THR A 362 -46.32 -11.52 32.84
C THR A 362 -47.30 -10.35 32.86
N ARG A 363 -47.00 -9.25 32.16
CA ARG A 363 -47.85 -8.05 32.09
C ARG A 363 -48.74 -8.01 30.85
N LEU A 364 -48.43 -8.79 29.81
CA LEU A 364 -49.20 -8.92 28.57
C LEU A 364 -50.73 -9.10 28.77
N PRO A 365 -51.20 -9.96 29.70
CA PRO A 365 -52.64 -10.14 29.94
C PRO A 365 -53.34 -8.91 30.54
N GLN A 366 -52.59 -8.00 31.17
CA GLN A 366 -53.11 -6.74 31.69
C GLN A 366 -53.17 -5.67 30.60
N TRP A 367 -52.41 -5.83 29.51
CA TRP A 367 -52.26 -4.87 28.40
C TRP A 367 -53.32 -5.00 27.31
N THR A 368 -54.04 -6.13 27.25
CA THR A 368 -55.18 -6.33 26.35
C THR A 368 -56.45 -5.64 26.83
N ARG A 369 -56.44 -5.04 28.04
CA ARG A 369 -57.54 -4.20 28.54
C ARG A 369 -57.44 -2.78 27.94
N PRO A 370 -58.51 -2.25 27.32
CA PRO A 370 -58.51 -0.89 26.79
C PRO A 370 -58.33 0.14 27.92
N GLY A 371 -57.34 1.04 27.78
CA GLY A 371 -57.09 2.17 28.69
C GLY A 371 -55.80 2.15 29.52
N VAL A 372 -54.98 1.08 29.49
CA VAL A 372 -53.78 0.93 30.34
C VAL A 372 -52.46 0.88 29.54
N ARG A 373 -52.40 1.51 28.36
CA ARG A 373 -51.17 1.56 27.55
C ARG A 373 -50.29 2.73 27.98
N SER A 374 -49.22 2.47 28.74
CA SER A 374 -48.20 3.49 29.01
C SER A 374 -47.21 3.58 27.85
N ALA A 375 -46.70 4.79 27.55
CA ALA A 375 -45.71 5.02 26.49
C ALA A 375 -44.44 4.16 26.67
N GLN A 376 -44.04 3.93 27.93
CA GLN A 376 -42.90 3.08 28.30
C GLN A 376 -43.08 1.61 27.87
N THR A 377 -44.32 1.13 27.83
CA THR A 377 -44.64 -0.26 27.47
C THR A 377 -44.61 -0.48 25.96
N VAL A 378 -45.10 0.48 25.19
CA VAL A 378 -45.02 0.47 23.72
C VAL A 378 -43.55 0.51 23.26
N ALA A 379 -42.73 1.33 23.92
CA ALA A 379 -41.29 1.39 23.66
C ALA A 379 -40.57 0.06 23.93
N ALA A 380 -40.91 -0.65 25.01
CA ALA A 380 -40.30 -1.95 25.33
C ALA A 380 -40.66 -3.06 24.33
N VAL A 381 -41.92 -3.11 23.87
CA VAL A 381 -42.36 -4.06 22.84
C VAL A 381 -41.74 -3.73 21.48
N ALA A 382 -41.68 -2.44 21.11
CA ALA A 382 -41.00 -1.98 19.90
C ALA A 382 -39.50 -2.29 19.93
N ALA A 383 -38.82 -2.11 21.07
CA ALA A 383 -37.41 -2.46 21.23
C ALA A 383 -37.15 -3.96 21.08
N LEU A 384 -38.00 -4.82 21.67
CA LEU A 384 -37.91 -6.28 21.52
C LEU A 384 -38.16 -6.72 20.06
N ALA A 385 -39.14 -6.11 19.38
CA ALA A 385 -39.40 -6.36 17.98
C ALA A 385 -38.24 -5.89 17.09
N ALA A 386 -37.66 -4.72 17.37
CA ALA A 386 -36.50 -4.19 16.66
C ALA A 386 -35.26 -5.08 16.83
N VAL A 387 -35.01 -5.61 18.05
CA VAL A 387 -33.92 -6.58 18.27
C VAL A 387 -34.15 -7.88 17.50
N ALA A 388 -35.40 -8.38 17.44
CA ALA A 388 -35.73 -9.56 16.66
C ALA A 388 -35.53 -9.34 15.14
N VAL A 389 -35.85 -8.15 14.64
CA VAL A 389 -35.61 -7.77 13.23
C VAL A 389 -34.11 -7.61 12.94
N ALA A 390 -33.35 -6.94 13.82
CA ALA A 390 -31.92 -6.74 13.66
C ALA A 390 -31.12 -8.07 13.65
N SER A 391 -31.54 -9.03 14.47
CA SER A 391 -30.92 -10.36 14.56
C SER A 391 -31.26 -11.29 13.40
N ALA A 392 -32.41 -11.11 12.73
CA ALA A 392 -32.74 -11.81 11.50
C ALA A 392 -32.02 -11.22 10.26
N ALA A 393 -31.72 -9.92 10.28
CA ALA A 393 -31.08 -9.23 9.17
C ALA A 393 -29.56 -9.51 9.06
N GLY A 394 -28.86 -9.70 10.18
CA GLY A 394 -27.39 -9.89 10.23
C GLY A 394 -26.86 -11.02 9.33
N PRO A 395 -27.34 -12.27 9.46
CA PRO A 395 -26.88 -13.39 8.61
C PRO A 395 -27.22 -13.23 7.12
N VAL A 396 -28.34 -12.58 6.80
CA VAL A 396 -28.79 -12.34 5.42
C VAL A 396 -27.98 -11.23 4.75
N LEU A 397 -27.52 -10.24 5.52
CA LEU A 397 -26.72 -9.13 5.05
C LEU A 397 -25.23 -9.49 4.94
N ALA A 398 -24.67 -10.27 5.88
CA ALA A 398 -23.30 -10.78 5.79
C ALA A 398 -23.09 -11.69 4.56
N ALA A 399 -24.11 -12.48 4.19
CA ALA A 399 -24.12 -13.33 3.01
C ALA A 399 -24.37 -12.58 1.68
N ARG A 400 -24.54 -11.24 1.70
CA ARG A 400 -24.70 -10.42 0.49
C ARG A 400 -23.39 -9.83 -0.04
N SER A 401 -22.25 -10.11 0.59
CA SER A 401 -20.95 -9.91 -0.06
C SER A 401 -20.94 -10.75 -1.33
N GLN A 402 -21.08 -10.10 -2.48
CA GLN A 402 -20.97 -10.78 -3.76
C GLN A 402 -19.58 -11.43 -3.80
N PRO A 403 -19.46 -12.71 -4.19
CA PRO A 403 -18.14 -13.23 -4.54
C PRO A 403 -17.60 -12.32 -5.64
N SER A 404 -16.42 -11.74 -5.43
CA SER A 404 -15.63 -11.27 -6.56
C SER A 404 -15.47 -12.49 -7.47
N VAL A 405 -16.10 -12.44 -8.65
CA VAL A 405 -16.17 -13.58 -9.59
C VAL A 405 -14.79 -13.90 -10.20
N THR A 406 -13.78 -13.10 -9.90
CA THR A 406 -12.39 -13.26 -10.34
C THR A 406 -11.49 -13.39 -9.12
N GLY A 407 -11.57 -14.53 -8.43
CA GLY A 407 -10.48 -14.94 -7.57
C GLY A 407 -9.26 -15.32 -8.42
N PRO A 408 -8.03 -15.17 -7.90
CA PRO A 408 -6.81 -15.52 -8.62
C PRO A 408 -6.86 -16.95 -9.16
N ASP A 409 -6.28 -17.17 -10.34
CA ASP A 409 -6.23 -18.50 -10.95
C ASP A 409 -5.42 -19.48 -10.07
N GLN A 410 -6.08 -20.52 -9.57
CA GLN A 410 -5.49 -21.45 -8.61
C GLN A 410 -4.27 -22.18 -9.18
N ARG A 411 -4.22 -22.42 -10.50
CA ARG A 411 -3.08 -23.09 -11.14
C ARG A 411 -1.85 -22.18 -11.16
N THR A 412 -2.02 -20.92 -11.53
CA THR A 412 -0.96 -19.91 -11.54
C THR A 412 -0.31 -19.78 -10.16
N TRP A 413 -1.12 -19.65 -9.11
CA TRP A 413 -0.61 -19.51 -7.74
C TRP A 413 -0.04 -20.81 -7.15
N ALA A 414 -0.49 -21.98 -7.61
CA ALA A 414 0.20 -23.23 -7.32
C ALA A 414 1.61 -23.24 -7.94
N GLY A 415 1.76 -22.74 -9.18
CA GLY A 415 3.06 -22.54 -9.83
C GLY A 415 3.97 -21.58 -9.05
N VAL A 416 3.42 -20.50 -8.50
CA VAL A 416 4.17 -19.58 -7.62
C VAL A 416 4.64 -20.30 -6.35
N ALA A 417 3.80 -21.16 -5.78
CA ALA A 417 4.16 -21.93 -4.60
C ALA A 417 5.29 -22.94 -4.87
N ASP A 418 5.23 -23.63 -6.01
CA ASP A 418 6.27 -24.57 -6.44
C ASP A 418 7.60 -23.85 -6.74
N TRP A 419 7.54 -22.69 -7.40
CA TRP A 419 8.72 -21.84 -7.60
C TRP A 419 9.30 -21.38 -6.26
N SER A 420 8.47 -20.84 -5.35
CA SER A 420 8.93 -20.35 -4.04
C SER A 420 9.60 -21.45 -3.21
N ALA A 421 9.12 -22.69 -3.31
CA ALA A 421 9.68 -23.83 -2.60
C ALA A 421 11.00 -24.35 -3.17
N SER A 422 11.28 -24.11 -4.47
CA SER A 422 12.43 -24.69 -5.18
C SER A 422 13.52 -23.67 -5.54
N ALA A 423 13.17 -22.40 -5.69
CA ALA A 423 14.12 -21.34 -6.01
C ALA A 423 15.11 -21.08 -4.85
N PRO A 424 16.30 -20.52 -5.11
CA PRO A 424 17.24 -20.11 -4.07
C PRO A 424 16.59 -19.20 -3.00
N PRO A 425 17.10 -19.20 -1.75
CA PRO A 425 16.63 -18.29 -0.71
C PRO A 425 16.78 -16.83 -1.15
N GLY A 426 15.86 -15.99 -0.69
CA GLY A 426 15.88 -14.56 -0.99
C GLY A 426 14.51 -13.95 -0.79
N ARG A 427 14.49 -12.65 -0.48
CA ARG A 427 13.25 -11.94 -0.21
C ARG A 427 12.51 -11.59 -1.51
N VAL A 428 11.18 -11.67 -1.49
CA VAL A 428 10.32 -11.30 -2.62
C VAL A 428 9.60 -9.97 -2.36
N LEU A 429 9.74 -9.00 -3.25
CA LEU A 429 8.86 -7.83 -3.32
C LEU A 429 7.69 -8.14 -4.25
N VAL A 430 6.46 -7.96 -3.78
CA VAL A 430 5.24 -8.19 -4.57
C VAL A 430 4.69 -6.86 -5.09
N LEU A 431 4.48 -6.78 -6.40
CA LEU A 431 3.98 -5.60 -7.11
C LEU A 431 2.75 -5.94 -7.99
N PRO A 432 1.89 -4.96 -8.32
CA PRO A 432 1.91 -3.57 -7.85
C PRO A 432 1.42 -3.44 -6.39
N ALA A 433 1.51 -2.23 -5.83
CA ALA A 433 0.93 -1.97 -4.51
C ALA A 433 -0.60 -2.04 -4.57
N VAL A 434 -1.23 -2.56 -3.52
CA VAL A 434 -2.68 -2.75 -3.47
C VAL A 434 -3.35 -1.40 -3.22
N ALA A 435 -3.95 -0.82 -4.27
CA ALA A 435 -4.58 0.49 -4.22
C ALA A 435 -5.68 0.59 -3.15
N ASP A 436 -6.58 -0.40 -3.11
CA ASP A 436 -7.67 -0.48 -2.14
C ASP A 436 -7.76 -1.86 -1.48
N GLY A 437 -7.93 -1.87 -0.15
CA GLY A 437 -8.13 -3.09 0.61
C GLY A 437 -6.84 -3.76 1.06
N ARG A 438 -6.83 -5.09 1.02
CA ARG A 438 -5.74 -5.95 1.51
C ARG A 438 -5.22 -6.83 0.41
N LEU A 439 -3.96 -7.24 0.56
CA LEU A 439 -3.36 -8.20 -0.34
C LEU A 439 -4.14 -9.52 -0.40
N ASP A 440 -4.20 -10.11 -1.59
CA ASP A 440 -4.82 -11.42 -1.79
C ASP A 440 -4.09 -12.52 -0.99
N ASP A 441 -4.85 -13.36 -0.30
CA ASP A 441 -4.32 -14.49 0.45
C ASP A 441 -3.58 -15.52 -0.39
N ALA A 442 -3.89 -15.59 -1.70
CA ALA A 442 -3.16 -16.45 -2.64
C ALA A 442 -1.66 -16.16 -2.63
N VAL A 443 -1.26 -14.89 -2.44
CA VAL A 443 0.14 -14.48 -2.32
C VAL A 443 0.77 -15.09 -1.07
N SER A 444 0.13 -14.90 0.07
CA SER A 444 0.62 -15.41 1.36
C SER A 444 0.70 -16.94 1.36
N ALA A 445 -0.30 -17.61 0.77
CA ALA A 445 -0.34 -19.07 0.66
C ALA A 445 0.71 -19.63 -0.30
N ALA A 446 1.04 -18.91 -1.38
CA ALA A 446 2.04 -19.33 -2.35
C ALA A 446 3.47 -19.09 -1.85
N LEU A 447 3.78 -17.91 -1.32
CA LEU A 447 5.13 -17.59 -0.86
C LEU A 447 5.52 -18.30 0.43
N ARG A 448 4.53 -18.66 1.27
CA ARG A 448 4.71 -19.39 2.54
C ARG A 448 5.75 -18.72 3.45
N ASP A 449 6.92 -19.34 3.58
CA ASP A 449 7.99 -18.95 4.51
C ASP A 449 9.08 -18.12 3.88
N ARG A 450 9.08 -18.03 2.54
CA ARG A 450 10.02 -17.17 1.85
C ARG A 450 9.81 -15.76 2.39
N PRO A 451 10.84 -15.03 2.83
CA PRO A 451 10.67 -13.64 3.24
C PRO A 451 10.02 -12.86 2.10
N TRP A 452 8.96 -12.11 2.37
CA TRP A 452 8.29 -11.35 1.31
C TRP A 452 7.63 -10.09 1.84
N ILE A 453 7.61 -9.05 1.01
CA ILE A 453 7.04 -7.75 1.32
C ILE A 453 5.99 -7.44 0.26
N ALA A 454 4.86 -6.89 0.69
CA ALA A 454 3.92 -6.22 -0.19
C ALA A 454 3.47 -4.91 0.46
N ARG A 455 2.91 -4.02 -0.34
CA ARG A 455 2.34 -2.76 0.14
C ARG A 455 0.84 -2.75 -0.08
N ASP A 456 0.07 -2.69 1.01
CA ASP A 456 -1.38 -2.50 1.00
C ASP A 456 -1.79 -1.32 1.91
N THR A 457 -3.07 -1.16 2.20
CA THR A 457 -3.58 -0.04 3.01
C THR A 457 -3.11 -0.03 4.47
N LEU A 458 -2.51 -1.10 4.96
CA LEU A 458 -1.76 -1.08 6.22
C LEU A 458 -0.25 -1.05 5.96
N PRO A 459 0.49 -0.19 6.68
CA PRO A 459 1.94 -0.18 6.61
C PRO A 459 2.51 -1.56 6.92
N PRO A 460 3.39 -2.10 6.06
CA PRO A 460 3.93 -3.43 6.25
C PRO A 460 4.93 -3.49 7.40
N SER A 461 5.48 -2.36 7.87
CA SER A 461 6.58 -2.33 8.86
C SER A 461 6.63 -1.00 9.61
N ALA A 462 7.72 -0.77 10.36
CA ALA A 462 7.99 0.50 11.01
C ALA A 462 7.85 1.70 10.06
N PRO A 463 7.42 2.87 10.54
CA PRO A 463 7.16 4.02 9.68
C PRO A 463 8.32 4.41 8.77
N GLY A 464 9.57 4.45 9.25
CA GLY A 464 10.75 4.69 8.42
C GLY A 464 11.00 3.59 7.37
N ALA A 465 10.77 2.33 7.73
CA ALA A 465 10.89 1.20 6.80
C ALA A 465 9.81 1.24 5.70
N THR A 466 8.61 1.68 6.06
CA THR A 466 7.52 1.94 5.12
C THR A 466 7.85 3.11 4.19
N ALA A 467 8.50 4.17 4.69
CA ALA A 467 8.96 5.28 3.86
C ALA A 467 10.02 4.84 2.84
N ALA A 468 10.98 4.01 3.25
CA ALA A 468 11.97 3.43 2.33
C ALA A 468 11.31 2.59 1.22
N LEU A 469 10.33 1.75 1.59
CA LEU A 469 9.55 0.97 0.64
C LEU A 469 8.75 1.86 -0.32
N ASP A 470 8.04 2.86 0.19
CA ASP A 470 7.25 3.79 -0.63
C ASP A 470 8.14 4.58 -1.61
N GLY A 471 9.36 4.93 -1.21
CA GLY A 471 10.38 5.52 -2.08
C GLY A 471 10.78 4.59 -3.23
N ALA A 472 11.07 3.31 -2.94
CA ALA A 472 11.40 2.31 -3.96
C ALA A 472 10.23 2.04 -4.92
N LEU A 473 9.01 1.93 -4.39
CA LEU A 473 7.79 1.76 -5.18
C LEU A 473 7.55 2.96 -6.08
N GLY A 474 7.72 4.19 -5.57
CA GLY A 474 7.57 5.41 -6.35
C GLY A 474 8.54 5.51 -7.53
N ARG A 475 9.75 4.94 -7.41
CA ARG A 475 10.71 4.82 -8.51
C ARG A 475 10.27 3.78 -9.54
N LEU A 476 9.94 2.57 -9.08
CA LEU A 476 9.47 1.48 -9.94
C LEU A 476 8.20 1.82 -10.73
N GLY A 477 7.18 2.37 -10.07
CA GLY A 477 5.92 2.71 -10.73
C GLY A 477 5.99 3.93 -11.64
N ARG A 478 7.09 4.70 -11.61
CA ARG A 478 7.40 5.74 -12.61
C ARG A 478 8.37 5.25 -13.69
N GLY A 479 8.77 3.98 -13.66
CA GLY A 479 9.75 3.44 -14.60
C GLY A 479 11.12 4.09 -14.49
N HIS A 480 11.48 4.64 -13.32
CA HIS A 480 12.82 5.19 -13.10
C HIS A 480 13.86 4.07 -13.22
N ASP A 481 14.74 4.22 -14.19
CA ASP A 481 15.88 3.36 -14.42
C ASP A 481 17.12 3.86 -13.67
N GLY A 482 18.14 3.01 -13.59
CA GLY A 482 19.44 3.39 -13.05
C GLY A 482 19.76 2.87 -11.64
N ALA A 483 20.91 3.34 -11.15
CA ALA A 483 21.56 2.86 -9.93
C ALA A 483 20.70 3.10 -8.67
N GLY A 484 19.92 4.17 -8.61
CA GLY A 484 19.06 4.48 -7.46
C GLY A 484 17.93 3.49 -7.25
N THR A 485 17.29 3.02 -8.32
CA THR A 485 16.25 1.98 -8.23
C THR A 485 16.86 0.65 -7.79
N ALA A 486 18.00 0.26 -8.37
CA ALA A 486 18.73 -0.95 -7.96
C ALA A 486 19.18 -0.87 -6.49
N ALA A 487 19.75 0.25 -6.05
CA ALA A 487 20.18 0.45 -4.68
C ALA A 487 19.01 0.43 -3.69
N SER A 488 17.89 1.07 -4.03
CA SER A 488 16.69 1.04 -3.17
C SER A 488 16.20 -0.39 -2.92
N LEU A 489 16.17 -1.24 -3.96
CA LEU A 489 15.79 -2.65 -3.82
C LEU A 489 16.82 -3.47 -3.02
N ARG A 490 18.12 -3.22 -3.25
CA ARG A 490 19.21 -3.89 -2.55
C ARG A 490 19.20 -3.58 -1.05
N HIS A 491 19.02 -2.31 -0.67
CA HIS A 491 19.00 -1.88 0.73
C HIS A 491 17.77 -2.42 1.48
N LEU A 492 16.64 -2.60 0.79
CA LEU A 492 15.46 -3.32 1.30
C LEU A 492 15.67 -4.84 1.41
N GLY A 493 16.81 -5.35 0.95
CA GLY A 493 17.16 -6.77 0.94
C GLY A 493 16.28 -7.61 0.03
N VAL A 494 15.82 -7.05 -1.10
CA VAL A 494 14.94 -7.70 -2.07
C VAL A 494 15.76 -8.51 -3.06
N SER A 495 15.56 -9.83 -3.14
CA SER A 495 16.23 -10.71 -4.11
C SER A 495 15.40 -11.02 -5.35
N TYR A 496 14.10 -10.98 -5.19
CA TYR A 496 13.16 -11.25 -6.27
C TYR A 496 12.06 -10.21 -6.29
N VAL A 497 11.58 -9.85 -7.48
CA VAL A 497 10.37 -9.06 -7.67
C VAL A 497 9.33 -9.92 -8.36
N LEU A 498 8.19 -10.10 -7.70
CA LEU A 498 7.03 -10.79 -8.23
C LEU A 498 6.07 -9.75 -8.79
N LEU A 499 5.98 -9.65 -10.13
CA LEU A 499 5.06 -8.77 -10.84
C LEU A 499 3.76 -9.52 -11.12
N ARG A 500 2.65 -8.97 -10.65
CA ARG A 500 1.32 -9.52 -10.86
C ARG A 500 0.63 -8.82 -12.03
N ASN A 501 0.36 -9.54 -13.11
CA ASN A 501 -0.52 -9.04 -14.18
C ASN A 501 -1.99 -9.44 -13.97
N ASP A 502 -2.33 -10.13 -12.87
CA ASP A 502 -3.71 -10.52 -12.51
C ASP A 502 -4.53 -9.38 -11.86
N VAL A 503 -4.03 -8.14 -11.93
CA VAL A 503 -4.67 -6.95 -11.38
C VAL A 503 -5.70 -6.35 -12.35
N GLY A 504 -6.77 -5.76 -11.81
CA GLY A 504 -7.80 -5.12 -12.64
C GLY A 504 -7.28 -3.89 -13.37
N ALA A 505 -7.82 -3.61 -14.56
CA ALA A 505 -7.39 -2.51 -15.42
C ALA A 505 -7.43 -1.11 -14.78
N ALA A 506 -8.32 -0.88 -13.81
CA ALA A 506 -8.36 0.37 -13.07
C ALA A 506 -7.08 0.58 -12.23
N ASN A 507 -6.62 -0.47 -11.54
CA ASN A 507 -5.41 -0.41 -10.71
C ASN A 507 -4.16 -0.31 -11.57
N ASP A 508 -4.08 -1.09 -12.65
CA ASP A 508 -2.94 -1.06 -13.58
C ASP A 508 -2.81 0.30 -14.29
N ARG A 509 -3.90 1.04 -14.55
CA ARG A 509 -3.77 2.42 -15.08
C ARG A 509 -3.21 3.41 -14.08
N GLU A 510 -3.41 3.20 -12.79
CA GLU A 510 -2.87 4.06 -11.73
C GLU A 510 -1.42 3.68 -11.39
N GLN A 511 -1.09 2.39 -11.54
CA GLN A 511 0.24 1.81 -11.32
C GLN A 511 0.59 0.84 -12.47
N PRO A 512 1.01 1.36 -13.65
CA PRO A 512 1.27 0.52 -14.81
C PRO A 512 2.37 -0.51 -14.55
N VAL A 513 2.02 -1.80 -14.60
CA VAL A 513 3.00 -2.89 -14.41
C VAL A 513 4.09 -2.85 -15.48
N ALA A 514 3.77 -2.33 -16.67
CA ALA A 514 4.74 -2.12 -17.74
C ALA A 514 5.87 -1.14 -17.36
N LEU A 515 5.61 -0.12 -16.53
CA LEU A 515 6.66 0.79 -16.05
C LEU A 515 7.57 0.11 -15.01
N ALA A 516 7.01 -0.70 -14.11
CA ALA A 516 7.82 -1.50 -13.21
C ALA A 516 8.70 -2.50 -13.99
N ARG A 517 8.16 -3.11 -15.06
CA ARG A 517 8.91 -3.97 -15.97
C ARG A 517 10.03 -3.22 -16.70
N LEU A 518 9.76 -2.01 -17.18
CA LEU A 518 10.75 -1.13 -17.80
C LEU A 518 11.92 -0.86 -16.83
N ALA A 519 11.62 -0.41 -15.60
CA ALA A 519 12.63 -0.17 -14.58
C ALA A 519 13.47 -1.42 -14.30
N LEU A 520 12.82 -2.57 -14.07
CA LEU A 520 13.52 -3.84 -13.78
C LEU A 520 14.42 -4.29 -14.94
N SER A 521 13.95 -4.17 -16.18
CA SER A 521 14.75 -4.54 -17.35
C SER A 521 16.02 -3.70 -17.48
N ARG A 522 15.98 -2.44 -17.01
CA ARG A 522 17.10 -1.49 -17.09
C ARG A 522 18.01 -1.51 -15.86
N THR A 523 17.58 -2.07 -14.74
CA THR A 523 18.44 -2.26 -13.54
C THR A 523 19.29 -3.52 -13.61
N GLY A 524 19.24 -4.28 -14.72
CA GLY A 524 19.93 -5.55 -14.89
C GLY A 524 19.19 -6.75 -14.28
N ALA A 525 17.94 -6.59 -13.83
CA ALA A 525 17.16 -7.70 -13.31
C ALA A 525 16.87 -8.73 -14.42
N THR A 526 16.94 -10.01 -14.08
CA THR A 526 16.67 -11.10 -15.02
C THR A 526 15.33 -11.75 -14.73
N ARG A 527 14.49 -11.94 -15.76
CA ARG A 527 13.23 -12.65 -15.60
C ARG A 527 13.49 -14.16 -15.54
N VAL A 528 13.20 -14.78 -14.40
CA VAL A 528 13.50 -16.19 -14.11
C VAL A 528 12.28 -17.11 -14.18
N ALA A 529 11.07 -16.56 -14.11
CA ALA A 529 9.84 -17.32 -14.29
C ALA A 529 8.70 -16.46 -14.85
N VAL A 530 7.84 -17.09 -15.66
CA VAL A 530 6.53 -16.58 -16.06
C VAL A 530 5.53 -17.70 -15.80
N LEU A 531 4.57 -17.43 -14.92
CA LEU A 531 3.61 -18.40 -14.39
C LEU A 531 2.21 -17.96 -14.82
N GLY A 532 1.38 -18.87 -15.32
CA GLY A 532 0.07 -18.51 -15.82
C GLY A 532 -0.81 -19.71 -16.15
N PRO A 533 -2.06 -19.49 -16.56
CA PRO A 533 -3.03 -20.55 -16.84
C PRO A 533 -2.66 -21.47 -18.03
N GLY A 534 -1.59 -21.15 -18.78
CA GLY A 534 -1.00 -21.95 -19.86
C GLY A 534 -1.36 -21.43 -21.27
N THR A 535 -0.60 -21.90 -22.27
CA THR A 535 -0.67 -21.45 -23.67
C THR A 535 -1.87 -21.99 -24.48
N GLU A 536 -2.75 -22.79 -23.89
CA GLU A 536 -3.94 -23.35 -24.56
C GLU A 536 -5.12 -22.37 -24.64
N ALA A 537 -5.04 -21.22 -23.97
CA ALA A 537 -6.01 -20.13 -24.17
C ALA A 537 -5.80 -19.54 -25.58
N ALA A 538 -6.81 -19.72 -26.44
CA ALA A 538 -6.88 -19.17 -27.80
C ALA A 538 -6.33 -17.74 -27.89
N ALA A 539 -5.73 -17.38 -29.04
CA ALA A 539 -5.16 -16.07 -29.35
C ALA A 539 -5.97 -14.95 -28.70
N ALA A 540 -5.56 -14.54 -27.49
CA ALA A 540 -6.29 -13.57 -26.72
C ALA A 540 -6.22 -12.25 -27.49
N ALA A 541 -7.32 -11.51 -27.52
CA ALA A 541 -7.30 -10.16 -28.07
C ALA A 541 -6.22 -9.36 -27.32
N ILE A 542 -5.40 -8.63 -28.07
CA ILE A 542 -4.38 -7.74 -27.50
C ILE A 542 -5.11 -6.72 -26.63
N GLU A 543 -4.62 -6.47 -25.43
CA GLU A 543 -5.22 -5.47 -24.53
C GLU A 543 -4.24 -4.32 -24.34
N ASP A 544 -4.75 -3.09 -24.45
CA ASP A 544 -3.99 -1.85 -24.33
C ASP A 544 -2.65 -1.86 -25.11
N LEU A 545 -2.70 -2.32 -26.36
CA LEU A 545 -1.55 -2.41 -27.28
C LEU A 545 -0.40 -3.32 -26.80
N GLY A 546 -0.68 -4.22 -25.85
CA GLY A 546 0.31 -5.18 -25.35
C GLY A 546 0.97 -4.79 -24.03
N VAL A 547 0.58 -3.67 -23.42
CA VAL A 547 1.13 -3.27 -22.10
C VAL A 547 0.51 -4.08 -20.95
N ARG A 548 -0.74 -4.56 -21.12
CA ARG A 548 -1.45 -5.35 -20.11
C ARG A 548 -1.68 -6.78 -20.59
N ASP A 549 -1.44 -7.72 -19.68
CA ASP A 549 -1.78 -9.12 -19.89
C ASP A 549 -3.19 -9.44 -19.40
N ARG A 550 -4.04 -9.86 -20.33
CA ARG A 550 -5.41 -10.27 -20.04
C ARG A 550 -5.51 -11.67 -19.40
N GLN A 551 -4.46 -12.49 -19.51
CA GLN A 551 -4.42 -13.85 -18.96
C GLN A 551 -4.11 -13.87 -17.46
N GLY A 552 -3.62 -12.77 -16.90
CA GLY A 552 -3.29 -12.67 -15.49
C GLY A 552 -2.07 -13.49 -15.09
N THR A 553 -1.01 -13.47 -15.91
CA THR A 553 0.27 -14.11 -15.59
C THR A 553 0.96 -13.42 -14.42
N VAL A 554 1.83 -14.18 -13.74
CA VAL A 554 2.74 -13.72 -12.70
C VAL A 554 4.16 -13.88 -13.20
N GLU A 555 4.93 -12.80 -13.19
CA GLU A 555 6.35 -12.80 -13.55
C GLU A 555 7.21 -12.78 -12.30
N VAL A 556 8.34 -13.48 -12.32
CA VAL A 556 9.35 -13.42 -11.27
C VAL A 556 10.67 -12.95 -11.87
N TRP A 557 11.17 -11.84 -11.35
CA TRP A 557 12.44 -11.21 -11.70
C TRP A 557 13.44 -11.42 -10.58
N ALA A 558 14.66 -11.84 -10.89
CA ALA A 558 15.78 -11.96 -9.96
C ALA A 558 16.71 -10.75 -10.11
N LEU A 559 17.21 -10.25 -8.98
CA LEU A 559 18.23 -9.20 -8.95
C LEU A 559 19.61 -9.86 -8.77
N ASP A 560 20.64 -9.37 -9.47
CA ASP A 560 21.96 -10.02 -9.53
C ASP A 560 22.75 -9.98 -8.21
N GLU A 561 22.50 -9.01 -7.33
CA GLU A 561 23.35 -8.71 -6.16
C GLU A 561 22.65 -8.78 -4.80
N ALA A 562 21.42 -9.28 -4.78
CA ALA A 562 20.54 -9.04 -3.65
C ALA A 562 20.73 -10.01 -2.48
N ALA A 563 20.95 -9.41 -1.32
CA ALA A 563 21.35 -10.03 -0.07
C ALA A 563 20.42 -9.64 1.08
N ASP A 564 20.50 -10.34 2.22
CA ASP A 564 19.76 -9.98 3.43
C ASP A 564 20.32 -8.73 4.15
N GLY A 565 21.34 -8.10 3.58
CA GLY A 565 22.05 -6.95 4.12
C GLY A 565 23.45 -6.85 3.49
N ALA A 566 24.34 -6.07 4.10
CA ALA A 566 25.69 -5.84 3.57
C ALA A 566 26.73 -5.66 4.70
N VAL A 567 28.00 -5.85 4.36
CA VAL A 567 29.12 -5.41 5.20
C VAL A 567 29.78 -4.20 4.53
N LEU A 568 29.70 -3.05 5.19
CA LEU A 568 30.15 -1.76 4.68
C LEU A 568 31.45 -1.37 5.37
N ASP A 569 32.54 -1.29 4.61
CA ASP A 569 33.90 -1.05 5.14
C ASP A 569 34.35 0.41 5.10
N ASP A 570 33.60 1.27 4.39
CA ASP A 570 33.81 2.71 4.41
C ASP A 570 33.25 3.36 5.69
N PRO A 571 33.78 4.53 6.09
CA PRO A 571 33.23 5.27 7.22
C PRO A 571 31.74 5.58 7.00
N ALA A 572 30.97 5.52 8.08
CA ALA A 572 29.57 5.93 8.05
C ALA A 572 29.46 7.41 7.67
N LEU A 573 28.49 7.73 6.81
CA LEU A 573 28.17 9.08 6.38
C LEU A 573 26.89 9.54 7.08
N THR A 574 26.95 10.71 7.69
CA THR A 574 25.78 11.39 8.25
C THR A 574 25.06 12.18 7.17
N VAL A 575 23.77 11.89 6.97
CA VAL A 575 22.97 12.49 5.89
C VAL A 575 21.75 13.16 6.49
N ALA A 576 21.62 14.47 6.30
CA ALA A 576 20.37 15.18 6.58
C ALA A 576 19.38 14.90 5.45
N GLY A 577 18.37 14.08 5.71
CA GLY A 577 17.41 13.64 4.69
C GLY A 577 16.50 12.50 5.16
N ASN A 578 15.66 11.99 4.27
CA ASN A 578 14.70 10.92 4.57
C ASN A 578 15.14 9.57 3.96
N ALA A 579 14.49 8.47 4.33
CA ALA A 579 14.87 7.11 3.92
C ALA A 579 14.93 6.89 2.39
N ASP A 580 14.23 7.69 1.60
CA ASP A 580 14.28 7.66 0.13
C ASP A 580 15.54 8.30 -0.48
N VAL A 581 16.39 8.94 0.34
CA VAL A 581 17.69 9.52 -0.06
C VAL A 581 18.68 8.48 -0.57
N VAL A 582 18.53 7.21 -0.16
CA VAL A 582 19.41 6.10 -0.60
C VAL A 582 19.44 6.01 -2.13
N GLY A 583 18.26 6.11 -2.76
CA GLY A 583 18.16 6.11 -4.21
C GLY A 583 18.78 7.36 -4.84
N ASP A 584 18.59 8.53 -4.23
CA ASP A 584 19.07 9.81 -4.76
C ASP A 584 20.60 9.89 -4.71
N LEU A 585 21.21 9.39 -3.64
CA LEU A 585 22.67 9.26 -3.52
C LEU A 585 23.23 8.28 -4.55
N ALA A 586 22.58 7.14 -4.75
CA ALA A 586 23.02 6.17 -5.74
C ALA A 586 22.89 6.69 -7.18
N ASP A 587 21.84 7.44 -7.52
CA ASP A 587 21.72 8.12 -8.83
C ASP A 587 22.81 9.18 -9.02
N ALA A 588 23.19 9.87 -7.95
CA ALA A 588 24.33 10.78 -7.93
C ALA A 588 25.70 10.07 -8.00
N GLY A 589 25.73 8.74 -7.86
CA GLY A 589 26.95 7.94 -7.81
C GLY A 589 27.72 8.05 -6.49
N LEU A 590 27.03 8.32 -5.39
CA LEU A 590 27.58 8.54 -4.05
C LEU A 590 27.31 7.35 -3.11
N ALA A 591 28.20 7.21 -2.11
CA ALA A 591 28.00 6.40 -0.91
C ALA A 591 27.65 4.91 -1.12
N ALA A 592 28.10 4.30 -2.21
CA ALA A 592 27.80 2.89 -2.55
C ALA A 592 28.28 1.87 -1.50
N ARG A 593 29.30 2.23 -0.70
CA ARG A 593 29.94 1.37 0.32
C ARG A 593 29.87 1.91 1.74
N SER A 594 29.26 3.09 1.95
CA SER A 594 29.19 3.76 3.25
C SER A 594 27.88 3.46 3.94
N ALA A 595 27.93 3.25 5.26
CA ALA A 595 26.70 3.20 6.06
C ALA A 595 26.07 4.59 6.15
N LEU A 596 24.79 4.72 5.82
CA LEU A 596 24.09 6.01 5.84
C LEU A 596 23.37 6.19 7.18
N VAL A 597 23.84 7.12 8.00
CA VAL A 597 23.17 7.48 9.26
C VAL A 597 22.35 8.73 9.01
N LEU A 598 21.02 8.57 8.99
CA LEU A 598 20.13 9.69 8.72
C LEU A 598 19.97 10.58 9.96
N ALA A 599 19.99 11.89 9.72
CA ALA A 599 19.84 12.95 10.70
C ALA A 599 18.74 13.93 10.27
N GLY A 600 18.11 14.61 11.23
CA GLY A 600 17.20 15.73 10.98
C GLY A 600 17.96 17.03 10.66
N ALA A 601 17.23 18.05 10.21
CA ALA A 601 17.81 19.36 9.89
C ALA A 601 18.47 20.05 11.10
N GLU A 602 18.00 19.81 12.32
CA GLU A 602 18.54 20.43 13.55
C GLU A 602 19.62 19.58 14.26
N ASP A 603 19.95 18.39 13.75
CA ASP A 603 20.81 17.39 14.42
C ASP A 603 22.33 17.72 14.38
N GLY A 604 22.70 18.97 14.16
CA GLY A 604 24.09 19.44 14.08
C GLY A 604 24.72 19.26 12.70
N THR A 605 26.05 19.21 12.63
CA THR A 605 26.79 19.15 11.35
C THR A 605 26.66 17.77 10.70
N THR A 606 26.24 17.74 9.43
CA THR A 606 26.14 16.51 8.62
C THR A 606 27.13 16.50 7.47
N ASP A 607 27.49 15.32 6.97
CA ASP A 607 28.41 15.18 5.83
C ASP A 607 27.72 15.57 4.50
N VAL A 608 26.42 15.24 4.38
CA VAL A 608 25.60 15.49 3.19
C VAL A 608 24.24 16.06 3.60
N LEU A 609 23.84 17.17 2.98
CA LEU A 609 22.49 17.73 3.08
C LEU A 609 21.66 17.39 1.84
N SER A 610 20.54 16.70 2.02
CA SER A 610 19.61 16.34 0.97
C SER A 610 18.26 17.03 1.13
N ASP A 611 17.59 17.33 0.02
CA ASP A 611 16.23 17.86 -0.02
C ASP A 611 15.12 16.77 0.03
N SER A 612 15.49 15.51 0.26
CA SER A 612 14.58 14.36 0.31
C SER A 612 13.55 14.43 1.44
N ALA A 613 13.90 15.00 2.60
CA ALA A 613 12.97 15.18 3.72
C ALA A 613 12.08 16.43 3.53
N ARG A 614 11.15 16.34 2.58
CA ARG A 614 10.19 17.43 2.27
C ARG A 614 9.15 17.60 3.36
N ARG A 615 8.87 18.84 3.74
CA ARG A 615 7.81 19.21 4.68
C ARG A 615 6.45 19.03 4.02
N ARG A 616 5.71 17.99 4.36
CA ARG A 616 4.39 17.69 3.78
C ARG A 616 3.57 16.74 4.66
N ASP A 617 2.29 16.61 4.34
CA ASP A 617 1.47 15.52 4.84
C ASP A 617 1.87 14.19 4.18
N VAL A 618 1.88 13.11 4.97
CA VAL A 618 2.22 11.74 4.61
C VAL A 618 1.17 10.78 5.18
N ASP A 619 0.32 10.17 4.35
CA ASP A 619 -0.62 9.13 4.79
C ASP A 619 -0.13 7.74 4.35
N GLN A 620 0.59 7.06 5.25
CA GLN A 620 1.08 5.69 5.01
C GLN A 620 -0.04 4.64 4.90
N ARG A 621 -1.31 5.00 5.11
CA ARG A 621 -2.45 4.10 4.82
C ARG A 621 -2.82 4.08 3.34
N VAL A 622 -2.30 5.02 2.55
CA VAL A 622 -2.40 5.00 1.10
C VAL A 622 -1.18 4.25 0.57
N ALA A 623 -1.42 3.14 -0.13
CA ALA A 623 -0.38 2.22 -0.60
C ALA A 623 0.46 2.77 -1.76
N TRP A 624 -0.06 3.80 -2.44
CA TRP A 624 0.54 4.43 -3.61
C TRP A 624 0.29 5.94 -3.59
N ASP A 625 1.34 6.74 -3.80
CA ASP A 625 1.26 8.20 -3.79
C ASP A 625 0.62 8.81 -2.51
N GLY A 626 0.96 8.25 -1.34
CA GLY A 626 0.49 8.72 -0.03
C GLY A 626 1.14 10.01 0.46
N GLN A 627 1.71 10.82 -0.44
CA GLN A 627 2.46 12.05 -0.12
C GLN A 627 1.68 13.27 -0.60
N GLY A 628 1.40 14.21 0.29
CA GLY A 628 0.73 15.47 -0.06
C GLY A 628 1.66 16.47 -0.75
N PRO A 629 1.12 17.66 -1.14
CA PRO A 629 1.94 18.77 -1.64
C PRO A 629 2.96 19.22 -0.60
N VAL A 630 4.08 19.78 -1.07
CA VAL A 630 5.08 20.36 -0.17
C VAL A 630 4.53 21.64 0.45
N LEU A 631 4.70 21.77 1.76
CA LEU A 631 4.17 22.86 2.57
C LEU A 631 5.25 23.92 2.81
N PRO A 632 4.86 25.20 2.98
CA PRO A 632 5.76 26.27 3.42
C PRO A 632 6.37 26.01 4.80
N ARG A 633 7.48 26.69 5.14
CA ARG A 633 8.24 26.53 6.40
C ARG A 633 7.45 26.82 7.68
N ASP A 634 6.37 27.59 7.62
CA ASP A 634 5.51 27.94 8.76
C ASP A 634 4.26 27.03 8.90
N ALA A 635 3.85 26.34 7.83
CA ALA A 635 2.68 25.46 7.78
C ALA A 635 2.88 24.05 8.39
N THR A 636 2.26 23.76 9.54
CA THR A 636 2.45 22.46 10.21
C THR A 636 1.73 21.32 9.46
N PRO A 637 2.43 20.23 9.09
CA PRO A 637 1.79 19.02 8.59
C PRO A 637 0.75 18.48 9.57
N THR A 638 -0.40 18.07 9.06
CA THR A 638 -1.55 17.54 9.81
C THR A 638 -1.60 16.02 9.85
N VAL A 639 -1.01 15.34 8.86
CA VAL A 639 -1.00 13.88 8.74
C VAL A 639 0.43 13.42 8.58
N VAL A 640 1.14 13.13 9.67
CA VAL A 640 2.48 12.52 9.63
C VAL A 640 2.55 11.46 10.71
N PRO A 641 2.72 10.17 10.36
CA PRO A 641 2.85 9.14 11.36
C PRO A 641 4.14 9.37 12.17
N PRO A 642 4.11 9.17 13.50
CA PRO A 642 5.31 9.31 14.32
C PRO A 642 6.44 8.42 13.79
N GLY A 643 7.61 9.02 13.50
CA GLY A 643 8.77 8.31 12.95
C GLY A 643 8.69 7.95 11.47
N ALA A 644 7.66 8.39 10.73
CA ALA A 644 7.56 8.20 9.27
C ALA A 644 8.48 9.11 8.47
N ALA A 645 8.90 10.23 9.07
CA ALA A 645 9.82 11.17 8.48
C ALA A 645 10.70 11.78 9.60
N PRO A 646 12.00 11.99 9.36
CA PRO A 646 12.83 12.85 10.19
C PRO A 646 12.37 14.31 10.08
N GLU A 647 13.02 15.21 10.83
CA GLU A 647 12.76 16.64 10.69
C GLU A 647 12.97 17.07 9.23
N PRO A 648 12.03 17.86 8.66
CA PRO A 648 12.13 18.27 7.27
C PRO A 648 13.40 19.08 7.00
N THR A 649 14.12 18.72 5.95
CA THR A 649 15.26 19.47 5.42
C THR A 649 14.86 20.37 4.26
N SER A 650 13.63 20.25 3.74
CA SER A 650 13.14 21.11 2.68
C SER A 650 11.69 21.51 2.83
N SER A 651 11.35 22.72 2.37
CA SER A 651 9.99 23.28 2.41
C SER A 651 9.70 24.09 1.15
N SER A 652 8.42 24.29 0.83
CA SER A 652 8.02 25.10 -0.32
C SER A 652 8.33 26.58 -0.06
N LEU A 653 8.93 27.24 -1.05
CA LEU A 653 9.19 28.67 -1.07
C LEU A 653 8.64 29.26 -2.37
N LEU A 654 7.63 30.12 -2.24
CA LEU A 654 7.06 30.84 -3.36
C LEU A 654 7.85 32.13 -3.62
N LEU A 655 8.24 32.34 -4.86
CA LEU A 655 8.93 33.54 -5.35
C LEU A 655 8.02 34.27 -6.36
N GLY A 656 8.04 35.60 -6.34
CA GLY A 656 7.23 36.45 -7.23
C GLY A 656 5.76 36.63 -6.79
N ALA A 657 5.32 35.94 -5.74
CA ALA A 657 4.00 36.13 -5.15
C ALA A 657 4.02 35.79 -3.64
N ARG A 658 3.09 36.40 -2.87
CA ARG A 658 2.93 36.15 -1.42
C ARG A 658 2.28 34.79 -1.13
N SER A 659 1.31 34.38 -1.95
CA SER A 659 0.67 33.08 -1.82
C SER A 659 -0.16 32.73 -3.04
N VAL A 660 -0.20 31.45 -3.39
CA VAL A 660 -1.16 30.86 -4.33
C VAL A 660 -1.98 29.81 -3.57
N ARG A 661 -3.30 29.89 -3.64
CA ARG A 661 -4.22 29.02 -2.90
C ARG A 661 -5.40 28.62 -3.75
N ALA A 662 -6.08 27.55 -3.35
CA ALA A 662 -7.33 27.13 -3.95
C ALA A 662 -8.30 26.62 -2.88
N SER A 663 -9.58 26.49 -3.25
CA SER A 663 -10.59 25.82 -2.41
C SER A 663 -10.27 24.35 -2.16
N SER A 664 -9.72 23.69 -3.19
CA SER A 664 -9.31 22.29 -3.17
C SER A 664 -8.31 22.01 -4.28
N SER A 665 -7.60 20.88 -4.22
CA SER A 665 -6.76 20.40 -5.29
C SER A 665 -6.89 18.88 -5.46
N ARG A 666 -6.65 18.36 -6.67
CA ARG A 666 -6.43 16.92 -6.90
C ARG A 666 -5.11 16.42 -6.31
N ALA A 667 -4.21 17.31 -5.91
CA ALA A 667 -2.97 16.96 -5.21
C ALA A 667 -3.20 16.74 -3.70
N ASP A 668 -4.38 17.08 -3.16
CA ASP A 668 -4.74 16.85 -1.76
C ASP A 668 -4.82 15.35 -1.43
N LEU A 669 -4.45 14.95 -0.20
CA LEU A 669 -4.45 13.53 0.23
C LEU A 669 -5.84 12.89 0.26
N ASP A 670 -6.89 13.68 0.46
CA ASP A 670 -8.29 13.22 0.50
C ASP A 670 -8.98 13.28 -0.88
N GLY A 671 -8.24 13.57 -1.95
CA GLY A 671 -8.74 13.58 -3.32
C GLY A 671 -8.96 12.17 -3.91
N LEU A 672 -10.02 12.00 -4.69
CA LEU A 672 -10.24 10.78 -5.49
C LEU A 672 -9.42 10.82 -6.78
N GLN A 673 -8.71 9.73 -7.10
CA GLN A 673 -7.80 9.63 -8.26
C GLN A 673 -6.88 10.85 -8.35
N ARG A 674 -6.00 10.97 -7.37
CA ARG A 674 -5.11 12.12 -7.19
C ARG A 674 -4.23 12.39 -8.40
N ARG A 675 -3.77 13.63 -8.48
CA ARG A 675 -2.71 14.08 -9.37
C ARG A 675 -1.77 14.97 -8.58
N SER A 676 -0.60 14.43 -8.21
CA SER A 676 0.40 15.11 -7.39
C SER A 676 0.84 16.45 -7.99
N GLY A 677 0.87 16.58 -9.32
CA GLY A 677 1.27 17.81 -10.00
C GLY A 677 0.16 18.88 -10.09
N ALA A 678 -1.07 18.57 -9.69
CA ALA A 678 -2.22 19.48 -9.83
C ALA A 678 -2.33 20.54 -8.70
N VAL A 679 -1.19 21.01 -8.19
CA VAL A 679 -1.08 21.98 -7.10
C VAL A 679 -1.54 23.39 -7.54
N PRO A 680 -1.92 24.29 -6.62
CA PRO A 680 -2.37 25.64 -6.99
C PRO A 680 -1.33 26.46 -7.78
N THR A 681 -0.04 26.26 -7.54
CA THR A 681 1.07 26.93 -8.21
C THR A 681 1.25 26.50 -9.67
N ALA A 682 0.75 25.32 -10.07
CA ALA A 682 0.72 24.85 -11.46
C ALA A 682 -0.20 25.65 -12.39
N ALA A 683 -0.76 26.77 -11.93
CA ALA A 683 -1.51 27.72 -12.74
C ALA A 683 -0.74 29.03 -12.98
N VAL A 684 0.49 29.15 -12.48
CA VAL A 684 1.35 30.34 -12.57
C VAL A 684 2.83 29.99 -12.76
N ASP A 685 3.15 28.73 -13.07
CA ASP A 685 4.53 28.22 -13.15
C ASP A 685 5.19 28.48 -14.53
N GLY A 686 4.46 29.11 -15.46
CA GLY A 686 4.94 29.40 -16.80
C GLY A 686 4.94 28.17 -17.72
N ASN A 687 4.32 27.05 -17.33
CA ASN A 687 4.30 25.81 -18.09
C ASN A 687 2.88 25.50 -18.60
N ALA A 688 2.66 25.65 -19.91
CA ALA A 688 1.36 25.38 -20.52
C ALA A 688 0.90 23.91 -20.45
N TYR A 689 1.77 22.98 -20.05
CA TYR A 689 1.47 21.55 -19.90
C TYR A 689 1.07 21.16 -18.47
N THR A 690 1.21 22.07 -17.51
CA THR A 690 0.75 21.89 -16.13
C THR A 690 -0.58 22.59 -15.94
N ALA A 691 -1.30 22.22 -14.88
CA ALA A 691 -2.54 22.88 -14.51
C ALA A 691 -2.92 22.57 -13.07
N TRP A 692 -3.33 23.60 -12.33
CA TRP A 692 -4.12 23.39 -11.13
C TRP A 692 -5.45 22.73 -11.51
N GLN A 693 -5.88 21.74 -10.72
CA GLN A 693 -7.19 21.11 -10.84
C GLN A 693 -7.84 21.00 -9.47
N SER A 694 -9.09 21.46 -9.35
CA SER A 694 -9.90 21.25 -8.16
C SER A 694 -10.17 19.77 -7.93
N ARG A 695 -10.63 19.41 -6.73
CA ARG A 695 -11.04 18.04 -6.42
C ARG A 695 -12.15 17.55 -7.34
N ARG A 696 -12.18 16.24 -7.60
CA ARG A 696 -13.24 15.63 -8.40
C ARG A 696 -14.61 15.72 -7.72
N GLY A 697 -15.62 16.04 -8.51
CA GLY A 697 -17.01 16.14 -8.09
C GLY A 697 -17.42 17.54 -7.63
N SER A 698 -16.51 18.51 -7.65
CA SER A 698 -16.78 19.91 -7.39
C SER A 698 -16.25 20.78 -8.54
N LEU A 699 -17.13 21.63 -9.09
CA LEU A 699 -16.81 22.57 -10.17
C LEU A 699 -17.28 23.97 -9.78
N VAL A 700 -18.61 24.15 -9.72
CA VAL A 700 -19.22 25.44 -9.40
C VAL A 700 -18.98 25.74 -7.92
N GLY A 701 -18.42 26.92 -7.64
CA GLY A 701 -18.01 27.35 -6.31
C GLY A 701 -16.55 27.05 -5.96
N GLU A 702 -15.85 26.23 -6.74
CA GLU A 702 -14.40 26.08 -6.63
C GLU A 702 -13.71 27.37 -7.05
N TRP A 703 -12.60 27.69 -6.37
CA TRP A 703 -11.85 28.92 -6.60
C TRP A 703 -10.35 28.69 -6.53
N TRP A 704 -9.63 29.54 -7.27
CA TRP A 704 -8.19 29.68 -7.25
C TRP A 704 -7.83 31.14 -6.99
N GLU A 705 -6.76 31.39 -6.26
CA GLU A 705 -6.36 32.72 -5.82
C GLU A 705 -4.84 32.90 -5.80
N VAL A 706 -4.39 34.05 -6.32
CA VAL A 706 -3.02 34.54 -6.19
C VAL A 706 -3.03 35.87 -5.44
N THR A 707 -2.08 36.03 -4.51
CA THR A 707 -1.79 37.29 -3.84
C THR A 707 -0.39 37.73 -4.23
N PHE A 708 -0.26 38.89 -4.88
CA PHE A 708 1.00 39.40 -5.41
C PHE A 708 1.84 40.09 -4.32
N ASP A 709 3.16 40.18 -4.50
CA ASP A 709 4.10 40.85 -3.58
C ASP A 709 3.84 42.35 -3.45
N ALA A 710 3.41 42.96 -4.55
CA ALA A 710 2.99 44.36 -4.63
C ALA A 710 1.76 44.46 -5.56
N PRO A 711 1.00 45.57 -5.51
CA PRO A 711 -0.05 45.82 -6.49
C PRO A 711 0.50 45.64 -7.91
N THR A 712 -0.11 44.74 -8.69
CA THR A 712 0.34 44.30 -10.02
C THR A 712 -0.67 44.68 -11.08
N ASP A 713 -0.20 45.18 -12.23
CA ASP A 713 -1.04 45.59 -13.35
C ASP A 713 -1.45 44.36 -14.18
N LEU A 714 -2.75 44.06 -14.22
CA LEU A 714 -3.30 42.92 -14.95
C LEU A 714 -3.90 43.32 -16.31
N SER A 715 -3.74 44.57 -16.74
CA SER A 715 -4.33 45.06 -17.99
C SER A 715 -3.87 44.28 -19.23
N GLY A 716 -2.65 43.73 -19.21
CA GLY A 716 -2.10 42.85 -20.24
C GLY A 716 -2.14 41.35 -19.90
N ALA A 717 -2.75 40.96 -18.78
CA ALA A 717 -2.74 39.58 -18.31
C ALA A 717 -3.82 38.71 -18.96
N THR A 718 -3.50 37.43 -19.13
CA THR A 718 -4.40 36.42 -19.69
C THR A 718 -4.46 35.21 -18.77
N LEU A 719 -5.68 34.75 -18.48
CA LEU A 719 -5.95 33.54 -17.71
C LEU A 719 -6.40 32.42 -18.65
N GLN A 720 -5.71 31.29 -18.64
CA GLN A 720 -6.02 30.13 -19.43
C GLN A 720 -6.83 29.12 -18.61
N VAL A 721 -8.15 29.12 -18.82
CA VAL A 721 -9.07 28.13 -18.23
C VAL A 721 -9.12 26.91 -19.13
N VAL A 722 -8.92 25.71 -18.56
CA VAL A 722 -8.86 24.49 -19.37
C VAL A 722 -10.23 24.15 -19.92
N ARG A 723 -10.35 24.21 -21.26
CA ARG A 723 -11.55 23.81 -22.02
C ARG A 723 -11.19 22.76 -23.06
N SER A 724 -11.04 21.51 -22.65
CA SER A 724 -10.81 20.43 -23.62
C SER A 724 -12.11 20.06 -24.36
N MET A 725 -12.05 19.99 -25.69
CA MET A 725 -13.12 19.46 -26.55
C MET A 725 -13.47 17.99 -26.27
N PHE A 726 -12.57 17.26 -25.60
CA PHE A 726 -12.75 15.89 -25.14
C PHE A 726 -13.25 15.79 -23.70
N SER A 727 -13.35 16.92 -22.98
CA SER A 727 -13.97 16.98 -21.67
C SER A 727 -15.49 17.07 -21.81
N THR A 728 -16.23 16.20 -21.11
CA THR A 728 -17.71 16.18 -21.12
C THR A 728 -18.35 17.32 -20.33
N SER A 729 -17.54 18.15 -19.67
CA SER A 729 -17.97 19.38 -19.01
C SER A 729 -16.91 20.47 -19.06
N GLN A 730 -17.36 21.71 -19.18
CA GLN A 730 -16.48 22.88 -19.27
C GLN A 730 -17.05 24.01 -18.44
N VAL A 731 -16.21 24.69 -17.65
CA VAL A 731 -16.59 25.94 -16.99
C VAL A 731 -16.83 26.97 -18.07
N THR A 732 -18.04 27.52 -18.11
CA THR A 732 -18.49 28.48 -19.13
C THR A 732 -18.52 29.91 -18.61
N ARG A 733 -18.55 30.11 -17.30
CA ARG A 733 -18.48 31.42 -16.66
C ARG A 733 -17.64 31.38 -15.41
N VAL A 734 -16.78 32.39 -15.26
CA VAL A 734 -15.97 32.61 -14.07
C VAL A 734 -16.26 33.99 -13.50
N ARG A 735 -16.11 34.13 -12.19
CA ARG A 735 -16.16 35.40 -11.47
C ARG A 735 -14.75 35.76 -11.03
N LEU A 736 -14.27 36.88 -11.52
CA LEU A 736 -13.00 37.49 -11.17
C LEU A 736 -13.24 38.44 -9.99
N GLU A 737 -12.67 38.15 -8.84
CA GLU A 737 -12.68 39.02 -7.65
C GLU A 737 -11.29 39.62 -7.45
N SER A 738 -11.24 40.93 -7.24
CA SER A 738 -10.03 41.68 -6.89
C SER A 738 -10.31 42.64 -5.75
N ASP A 739 -9.28 43.29 -5.22
CA ASP A 739 -9.42 44.36 -4.22
C ASP A 739 -10.14 45.60 -4.77
N THR A 740 -10.19 45.79 -6.09
CA THR A 740 -10.87 46.92 -6.75
C THR A 740 -12.33 46.61 -7.12
N GLY A 741 -12.77 45.35 -7.00
CA GLY A 741 -14.13 44.92 -7.29
C GLY A 741 -14.20 43.51 -7.88
N GLY A 742 -15.41 43.06 -8.23
CA GLY A 742 -15.62 41.75 -8.86
C GLY A 742 -16.47 41.84 -10.12
N SER A 743 -16.14 41.05 -11.14
CA SER A 743 -16.88 40.94 -12.40
C SER A 743 -17.07 39.48 -12.81
N GLU A 744 -18.18 39.17 -13.48
CA GLU A 744 -18.38 37.88 -14.12
C GLU A 744 -18.04 37.98 -15.60
N VAL A 745 -17.31 36.97 -16.11
CA VAL A 745 -16.84 36.90 -17.48
C VAL A 745 -17.13 35.51 -18.04
N ASP A 746 -17.66 35.47 -19.27
CA ASP A 746 -17.84 34.22 -20.00
C ASP A 746 -16.46 33.70 -20.43
N VAL A 747 -16.22 32.40 -20.24
CA VAL A 747 -14.99 31.75 -20.70
C VAL A 747 -15.12 31.51 -22.21
N PRO A 748 -14.22 32.02 -23.06
CA PRO A 748 -14.26 31.80 -24.50
C PRO A 748 -13.91 30.35 -24.88
N ALA A 749 -14.19 29.93 -26.12
CA ALA A 749 -14.08 28.52 -26.53
C ALA A 749 -12.65 27.94 -26.43
N ASP A 750 -11.65 28.79 -26.64
CA ASP A 750 -10.22 28.50 -26.47
C ASP A 750 -9.75 28.55 -25.01
N GLY A 751 -10.61 28.97 -24.07
CA GLY A 751 -10.30 29.05 -22.65
C GLY A 751 -9.60 30.34 -22.19
N ALA A 752 -9.22 31.21 -23.11
CA ALA A 752 -8.41 32.40 -22.82
C ALA A 752 -9.26 33.58 -22.32
N VAL A 753 -9.22 33.86 -21.02
CA VAL A 753 -9.93 34.98 -20.39
C VAL A 753 -8.99 36.17 -20.24
N SER A 754 -9.32 37.28 -20.91
CA SER A 754 -8.59 38.54 -20.78
C SER A 754 -8.90 39.22 -19.44
N LEU A 755 -7.86 39.66 -18.74
CA LEU A 755 -7.97 40.38 -17.46
C LEU A 755 -7.89 41.91 -17.63
N ALA A 756 -7.98 42.42 -18.86
CA ALA A 756 -7.80 43.83 -19.20
C ALA A 756 -8.76 44.80 -18.50
N ALA A 757 -9.90 44.30 -18.01
CA ALA A 757 -10.89 45.08 -17.27
C ALA A 757 -10.53 45.25 -15.77
N LEU A 758 -9.50 44.55 -15.28
CA LEU A 758 -8.99 44.68 -13.93
C LEU A 758 -7.88 45.73 -13.90
N ASP A 759 -7.99 46.67 -12.97
CA ASP A 759 -6.92 47.61 -12.65
C ASP A 759 -5.80 46.91 -11.86
N ARG A 760 -4.80 47.70 -11.46
CA ARG A 760 -3.72 47.27 -10.58
C ARG A 760 -4.28 46.69 -9.26
N THR A 761 -3.96 45.45 -8.97
CA THR A 761 -4.56 44.68 -7.87
C THR A 761 -3.50 43.97 -7.01
N GLU A 762 -3.78 43.81 -5.72
CA GLU A 762 -2.94 43.01 -4.81
C GLU A 762 -3.32 41.53 -4.78
N ARG A 763 -4.55 41.20 -5.17
CA ARG A 763 -5.12 39.86 -5.04
C ARG A 763 -6.12 39.60 -6.15
N LEU A 764 -5.93 38.50 -6.88
CA LEU A 764 -6.88 37.99 -7.86
C LEU A 764 -7.44 36.66 -7.38
N ARG A 765 -8.77 36.53 -7.32
CA ARG A 765 -9.47 35.26 -7.12
C ARG A 765 -10.38 34.97 -8.30
N VAL A 766 -10.30 33.74 -8.81
CA VAL A 766 -11.12 33.23 -9.91
C VAL A 766 -12.05 32.16 -9.35
N VAL A 767 -13.37 32.37 -9.47
CA VAL A 767 -14.39 31.44 -8.98
C VAL A 767 -15.20 30.90 -10.16
N ALA A 768 -15.31 29.58 -10.29
CA ALA A 768 -16.20 28.99 -11.31
C ALA A 768 -17.66 29.18 -10.89
N THR A 769 -18.47 29.85 -11.73
CA THR A 769 -19.88 30.15 -11.41
C THR A 769 -20.87 29.38 -12.26
N GLU A 770 -20.52 29.04 -13.50
CA GLU A 770 -21.35 28.20 -14.37
C GLU A 770 -20.51 27.18 -15.14
N ALA A 771 -21.09 26.00 -15.39
CA ALA A 771 -20.50 24.96 -16.21
C ALA A 771 -21.55 24.32 -17.12
N SER A 772 -21.10 23.81 -18.27
CA SER A 772 -21.92 23.07 -19.24
C SER A 772 -21.64 21.55 -19.17
N GLY A 773 -22.62 20.74 -19.58
CA GLY A 773 -22.60 19.26 -19.51
C GLY A 773 -23.65 18.69 -18.54
N ALA A 774 -23.85 17.35 -18.50
CA ALA A 774 -24.66 16.68 -17.45
C ALA A 774 -24.06 16.96 -16.05
N PRO A 775 -24.52 16.52 -14.88
CA PRO A 775 -23.68 16.51 -13.65
C PRO A 775 -22.91 15.18 -13.53
N ASP A 776 -21.63 15.18 -13.13
CA ASP A 776 -20.85 13.95 -12.85
C ASP A 776 -19.84 14.17 -11.72
N ALA A 777 -19.62 13.15 -10.90
CA ALA A 777 -18.75 13.14 -9.72
C ALA A 777 -17.25 13.08 -10.06
N THR A 778 -16.89 12.92 -11.34
CA THR A 778 -15.50 12.76 -11.81
C THR A 778 -14.81 14.06 -12.22
N ARG A 779 -15.50 15.20 -12.10
CA ARG A 779 -15.14 16.43 -12.81
C ARG A 779 -14.48 17.49 -11.96
N THR A 780 -13.76 18.40 -12.61
CA THR A 780 -12.90 19.41 -11.97
C THR A 780 -12.99 20.77 -12.66
N PHE A 781 -12.75 21.84 -11.90
CA PHE A 781 -12.36 23.14 -12.44
C PHE A 781 -10.83 23.17 -12.58
N SER A 782 -10.31 23.71 -13.68
CA SER A 782 -8.88 23.69 -13.96
C SER A 782 -8.41 24.97 -14.66
N ILE A 783 -7.25 25.46 -14.23
CA ILE A 783 -6.55 26.62 -14.79
C ILE A 783 -5.15 26.14 -15.11
N SER A 784 -4.74 26.26 -16.36
CA SER A 784 -3.39 25.88 -16.78
C SER A 784 -2.39 27.00 -16.59
N GLU A 785 -2.79 28.25 -16.79
CA GLU A 785 -1.83 29.36 -16.72
C GLU A 785 -2.51 30.71 -16.41
N LEU A 786 -1.78 31.58 -15.71
CA LEU A 786 -2.04 33.00 -15.57
C LEU A 786 -0.77 33.72 -16.03
N THR A 787 -0.79 34.18 -17.28
CA THR A 787 0.32 34.94 -17.84
C THR A 787 0.16 36.41 -17.48
N VAL A 788 1.09 36.94 -16.69
CA VAL A 788 1.19 38.38 -16.38
C VAL A 788 2.50 38.91 -16.97
N PRO A 789 2.46 39.97 -17.79
CA PRO A 789 3.68 40.58 -18.31
C PRO A 789 4.65 40.99 -17.19
N ASP A 790 5.95 40.71 -17.38
CA ASP A 790 7.05 41.06 -16.47
C ASP A 790 6.96 40.47 -15.05
N LEU A 791 6.10 39.47 -14.83
CA LEU A 791 5.99 38.76 -13.56
C LEU A 791 6.23 37.26 -13.78
N ALA A 792 7.29 36.74 -13.16
CA ALA A 792 7.53 35.31 -13.03
C ALA A 792 7.18 34.88 -11.60
N VAL A 793 6.31 33.88 -11.48
CA VAL A 793 6.02 33.22 -10.21
C VAL A 793 6.64 31.84 -10.27
N GLU A 794 7.39 31.50 -9.24
CA GLU A 794 8.14 30.24 -9.21
C GLU A 794 7.98 29.61 -7.82
N GLU A 795 7.77 28.30 -7.78
CA GLU A 795 7.83 27.53 -6.54
C GLU A 795 9.15 26.76 -6.49
N ALA A 796 10.03 27.19 -5.57
CA ALA A 796 11.30 26.52 -5.29
C ALA A 796 11.19 25.72 -3.98
N LEU A 797 12.12 24.78 -3.75
CA LEU A 797 12.30 24.23 -2.40
C LEU A 797 13.40 25.00 -1.67
N ALA A 798 13.07 25.59 -0.53
CA ALA A 798 14.06 26.04 0.44
C ALA A 798 14.64 24.79 1.13
N VAL A 799 15.95 24.67 1.15
CA VAL A 799 16.69 23.58 1.77
C VAL A 799 17.40 24.13 3.00
N ASP A 800 16.92 23.71 4.16
CA ASP A 800 17.38 24.15 5.47
C ASP A 800 18.25 23.04 6.11
N GLY A 801 19.37 23.42 6.74
CA GLY A 801 20.23 22.49 7.45
C GLY A 801 21.62 23.07 7.70
N ASP A 802 22.23 22.71 8.83
CA ASP A 802 23.50 23.29 9.25
C ASP A 802 24.73 22.48 8.77
N GLY A 803 25.75 23.21 8.29
CA GLY A 803 27.14 22.75 8.34
C GLY A 803 27.57 21.63 7.39
N SER A 804 26.84 21.35 6.32
CA SER A 804 27.26 20.39 5.29
C SER A 804 28.19 21.02 4.24
N GLY A 805 29.20 20.26 3.79
CA GLY A 805 30.06 20.63 2.65
C GLY A 805 29.61 20.01 1.31
N THR A 806 28.49 19.27 1.31
CA THR A 806 27.93 18.60 0.13
C THR A 806 26.41 18.67 0.15
N TRP A 807 25.82 19.12 -0.95
CA TRP A 807 24.38 19.21 -1.17
C TRP A 807 23.95 18.24 -2.26
N VAL A 808 22.90 17.45 -2.02
CA VAL A 808 22.31 16.52 -2.98
C VAL A 808 20.84 16.90 -3.18
N LEU A 809 20.54 17.44 -4.36
CA LEU A 809 19.26 18.04 -4.69
C LEU A 809 18.59 17.19 -5.78
N ALA A 810 17.45 16.56 -5.49
CA ALA A 810 16.81 15.62 -6.40
C ALA A 810 15.40 16.07 -6.82
N SER A 811 15.07 15.90 -8.11
CA SER A 811 13.72 16.07 -8.63
C SER A 811 12.95 14.74 -8.61
N ARG A 812 11.63 14.82 -8.58
CA ARG A 812 10.68 13.71 -8.62
C ARG A 812 9.72 13.92 -9.80
N PRO A 813 10.21 13.83 -11.05
CA PRO A 813 9.44 14.18 -12.23
C PRO A 813 8.34 13.15 -12.53
N PRO A 814 7.31 13.52 -13.30
CA PRO A 814 6.36 12.56 -13.85
C PRO A 814 7.07 11.58 -14.79
N SER A 815 6.46 10.41 -15.00
CA SER A 815 6.88 9.53 -16.09
C SER A 815 6.07 9.85 -17.34
N LEU A 816 6.78 10.31 -18.37
CA LEU A 816 6.23 10.55 -19.70
C LEU A 816 6.51 9.39 -20.67
N ALA A 817 7.11 8.29 -20.17
CA ALA A 817 7.38 7.12 -20.99
C ALA A 817 6.08 6.58 -21.56
N THR A 818 6.04 6.44 -22.88
CA THR A 818 4.89 5.89 -23.61
C THR A 818 5.23 4.57 -24.27
N CYS A 819 6.49 4.14 -24.28
CA CYS A 819 6.94 2.83 -24.70
C CYS A 819 7.56 2.05 -23.53
N ALA A 820 7.25 0.76 -23.44
CA ALA A 820 7.77 -0.13 -22.41
C ALA A 820 7.80 -1.59 -22.89
N PRO A 821 8.53 -2.49 -22.22
CA PRO A 821 8.45 -3.92 -22.51
C PRO A 821 7.02 -4.43 -22.30
N SER A 822 6.49 -5.14 -23.29
CA SER A 822 5.18 -5.78 -23.26
C SER A 822 5.09 -6.81 -22.14
N TYR A 823 3.86 -7.27 -21.87
CA TYR A 823 3.72 -8.54 -21.15
C TYR A 823 4.43 -9.69 -21.88
N PRO A 824 4.80 -10.79 -21.18
CA PRO A 824 5.48 -11.92 -21.80
C PRO A 824 4.64 -12.51 -22.94
N VAL A 825 5.16 -12.44 -24.17
CA VAL A 825 4.51 -12.94 -25.41
C VAL A 825 5.40 -13.90 -26.18
N GLY A 826 6.31 -14.57 -25.46
CA GLY A 826 7.36 -15.37 -26.03
C GLY A 826 6.90 -16.47 -26.98
N GLY A 827 7.75 -16.78 -27.97
CA GLY A 827 7.55 -17.88 -28.91
C GLY A 827 7.84 -19.25 -28.27
N ALA A 828 7.79 -20.32 -29.07
CA ALA A 828 8.05 -21.68 -28.59
C ALA A 828 9.46 -21.86 -28.00
N ASP A 829 10.44 -21.09 -28.48
CA ASP A 829 11.85 -21.21 -28.09
C ASP A 829 12.23 -20.35 -26.86
N ASP A 830 11.45 -19.30 -26.58
CA ASP A 830 11.62 -18.45 -25.41
C ASP A 830 10.26 -17.83 -25.02
N PRO A 831 9.47 -18.54 -24.19
CA PRO A 831 8.13 -18.10 -23.79
C PRO A 831 8.16 -16.89 -22.84
N ALA A 832 9.34 -16.53 -22.31
CA ALA A 832 9.48 -15.47 -21.33
C ALA A 832 9.84 -14.11 -21.96
N ALA A 833 10.15 -14.02 -23.25
CA ALA A 833 10.56 -12.74 -23.84
C ALA A 833 9.39 -11.76 -24.08
N SER A 834 9.74 -10.47 -24.04
CA SER A 834 8.87 -9.32 -24.31
C SER A 834 9.30 -8.62 -25.60
N GLU A 835 8.43 -7.79 -26.17
CA GLU A 835 8.79 -6.80 -27.20
C GLU A 835 8.45 -5.39 -26.72
N THR A 836 9.13 -4.36 -27.22
CA THR A 836 8.80 -2.96 -26.89
C THR A 836 7.44 -2.62 -27.47
N VAL A 837 6.49 -2.14 -26.68
CA VAL A 837 5.16 -1.70 -27.12
C VAL A 837 4.91 -0.27 -26.65
N CYS A 838 4.08 0.47 -27.38
CA CYS A 838 3.83 1.88 -27.08
C CYS A 838 2.34 2.15 -26.87
N ASN A 839 2.01 2.81 -25.75
CA ASN A 839 0.67 3.22 -25.37
C ASN A 839 0.75 4.53 -24.55
N GLY A 840 0.04 5.57 -24.98
CA GLY A 840 -0.01 6.86 -24.28
C GLY A 840 -0.65 6.79 -22.87
N GLY A 841 -1.37 5.71 -22.56
CA GLY A 841 -1.94 5.45 -21.24
C GLY A 841 -0.93 5.04 -20.16
N LEU A 842 0.36 4.91 -20.49
CA LEU A 842 1.42 4.59 -19.52
C LEU A 842 1.87 5.78 -18.66
N THR A 843 1.57 7.01 -19.08
CA THR A 843 2.02 8.21 -18.36
C THR A 843 1.51 8.25 -16.92
N VAL A 844 2.40 8.54 -15.98
CA VAL A 844 2.07 8.68 -14.55
C VAL A 844 2.56 10.00 -14.00
N ASP A 845 1.81 10.55 -13.04
CA ASP A 845 2.05 11.88 -12.50
C ASP A 845 3.26 11.92 -11.54
N GLY A 846 3.79 13.12 -11.33
CA GLY A 846 4.90 13.40 -10.43
C GLY A 846 4.68 14.73 -9.69
N PRO A 847 5.25 14.89 -8.48
CA PRO A 847 5.11 16.14 -7.73
C PRO A 847 5.97 17.28 -8.30
N ASP A 848 7.03 16.99 -9.06
CA ASP A 848 7.91 18.02 -9.65
C ASP A 848 7.65 18.13 -11.16
N VAL A 849 7.03 19.22 -11.60
CA VAL A 849 6.57 19.41 -12.99
C VAL A 849 7.32 20.53 -13.76
N GLY A 850 8.41 21.04 -13.18
CA GLY A 850 9.21 22.15 -13.72
C GLY A 850 10.73 21.93 -13.57
N PRO A 851 11.56 22.98 -13.75
CA PRO A 851 13.00 22.90 -13.55
C PRO A 851 13.32 22.53 -12.10
N LEU A 852 14.55 22.04 -11.87
CA LEU A 852 15.02 21.85 -10.51
C LEU A 852 15.34 23.23 -9.93
N ALA A 853 14.50 23.74 -9.02
CA ALA A 853 14.67 25.04 -8.39
C ALA A 853 14.81 24.93 -6.87
N ARG A 854 15.94 25.40 -6.32
CA ARG A 854 16.27 25.29 -4.90
C ARG A 854 16.81 26.60 -4.35
N VAL A 855 16.58 26.84 -3.07
CA VAL A 855 17.26 27.89 -2.30
C VAL A 855 17.98 27.20 -1.16
N ILE A 856 19.31 27.23 -1.18
CA ILE A 856 20.15 26.58 -0.16
C ILE A 856 20.72 27.63 0.79
N GLU A 857 20.85 27.29 2.07
CA GLU A 857 21.57 28.09 3.04
C GLU A 857 23.07 27.72 3.05
N VAL A 858 23.94 28.72 2.88
CA VAL A 858 25.38 28.53 2.78
C VAL A 858 26.07 29.27 3.94
N PRO A 859 26.71 28.56 4.91
CA PRO A 859 27.23 29.20 6.12
C PRO A 859 28.32 30.24 5.86
N SER A 860 29.18 29.97 4.88
CA SER A 860 30.26 30.89 4.49
C SER A 860 30.58 30.72 3.01
N ALA A 861 31.02 31.81 2.38
CA ALA A 861 31.24 31.79 0.94
C ALA A 861 32.33 30.78 0.55
N VAL A 862 31.97 29.85 -0.34
CA VAL A 862 32.81 28.70 -0.71
C VAL A 862 32.74 28.44 -2.21
N GLU A 863 33.83 27.93 -2.78
CA GLU A 863 33.88 27.46 -4.16
C GLU A 863 33.46 26.00 -4.19
N VAL A 864 32.56 25.61 -5.09
CA VAL A 864 32.08 24.23 -5.18
C VAL A 864 32.32 23.66 -6.57
N ALA A 865 32.47 22.35 -6.66
CA ALA A 865 32.32 21.61 -7.90
C ALA A 865 30.91 21.00 -7.93
N GLY A 866 30.43 20.64 -9.12
CA GLY A 866 29.09 20.09 -9.23
C GLY A 866 28.89 19.18 -10.42
N ARG A 867 27.88 18.33 -10.28
CA ARG A 867 27.44 17.39 -11.30
C ARG A 867 25.93 17.29 -11.30
N VAL A 868 25.36 17.31 -12.50
CA VAL A 868 23.95 17.05 -12.76
C VAL A 868 23.80 15.61 -13.21
N TRP A 869 22.78 14.90 -12.74
CA TRP A 869 22.30 13.71 -13.43
C TRP A 869 20.98 14.03 -14.13
N ALA A 870 20.86 13.59 -15.37
CA ALA A 870 19.78 13.96 -16.28
C ALA A 870 19.50 12.80 -17.24
N ARG A 871 18.40 12.89 -17.97
CA ARG A 871 18.14 11.98 -19.11
C ARG A 871 17.83 12.79 -20.36
N ALA A 872 17.96 12.15 -21.52
CA ALA A 872 17.56 12.77 -22.77
C ALA A 872 16.05 13.09 -22.75
N ALA A 873 15.68 14.24 -23.31
CA ALA A 873 14.28 14.57 -23.56
C ALA A 873 13.80 13.85 -24.84
N ASP A 874 12.53 13.45 -24.88
CA ASP A 874 11.92 12.85 -26.07
C ASP A 874 11.63 13.93 -27.13
N SER A 875 12.66 14.28 -27.92
CA SER A 875 12.61 15.40 -28.86
C SER A 875 13.41 15.19 -30.16
N GLU A 876 13.17 16.06 -31.13
CA GLU A 876 13.96 16.12 -32.36
C GLU A 876 15.44 16.46 -32.09
N SER A 877 15.72 17.32 -31.10
CA SER A 877 17.09 17.67 -30.70
C SER A 877 17.86 16.45 -30.20
N SER A 878 17.22 15.62 -29.37
CA SER A 878 17.83 14.37 -28.86
C SER A 878 17.98 13.33 -29.96
N THR A 879 17.02 13.24 -30.89
CA THR A 879 17.14 12.39 -32.08
C THR A 879 18.36 12.77 -32.92
N GLY A 880 18.56 14.07 -33.15
CA GLY A 880 19.74 14.59 -33.86
C GLY A 880 21.04 14.30 -33.13
N LEU A 881 21.06 14.45 -31.80
CA LEU A 881 22.21 14.12 -30.96
C LEU A 881 22.57 12.62 -31.05
N ALA A 882 21.60 11.72 -30.96
CA ALA A 882 21.83 10.28 -31.10
C ALA A 882 22.45 9.93 -32.46
N ALA A 883 21.94 10.53 -33.55
CA ALA A 883 22.50 10.33 -34.89
C ALA A 883 23.94 10.87 -35.01
N GLU A 884 24.25 12.02 -34.42
CA GLU A 884 25.63 12.55 -34.40
C GLU A 884 26.59 11.62 -33.67
N LEU A 885 26.17 11.09 -32.52
CA LEU A 885 26.97 10.17 -31.68
C LEU A 885 27.25 8.85 -32.41
N ALA A 886 26.22 8.24 -32.99
CA ALA A 886 26.28 6.92 -33.64
C ALA A 886 26.85 6.92 -35.05
N ARG A 887 26.84 8.07 -35.76
CA ARG A 887 27.35 8.23 -37.13
C ARG A 887 26.77 7.21 -38.12
N PRO A 888 25.44 7.20 -38.36
CA PRO A 888 24.80 6.25 -39.26
C PRO A 888 25.38 6.28 -40.67
N SER A 889 25.61 5.12 -41.27
CA SER A 889 25.88 5.01 -42.72
C SER A 889 24.61 5.18 -43.57
N VAL A 890 23.45 4.87 -42.98
CA VAL A 890 22.12 5.01 -43.55
C VAL A 890 21.24 5.77 -42.55
N VAL A 891 20.79 6.96 -42.94
CA VAL A 891 19.88 7.78 -42.16
C VAL A 891 18.45 7.44 -42.55
N ALA A 892 17.60 7.14 -41.57
CA ALA A 892 16.20 6.82 -41.76
C ALA A 892 15.28 7.92 -41.20
N THR A 893 14.27 8.31 -41.97
CA THR A 893 13.22 9.23 -41.57
C THR A 893 11.85 8.64 -41.89
N GLY A 894 10.90 8.72 -40.97
CA GLY A 894 9.56 8.14 -41.12
C GLY A 894 8.48 9.18 -41.39
N SER A 895 7.37 8.76 -41.99
CA SER A 895 6.16 9.59 -42.17
C SER A 895 5.47 9.96 -40.86
N SER A 896 5.56 9.08 -39.86
CA SER A 896 4.94 9.23 -38.55
C SER A 896 5.65 8.36 -37.51
N VAL A 897 5.28 8.56 -36.25
CA VAL A 897 5.70 7.74 -35.10
C VAL A 897 4.48 7.51 -34.19
N ALA A 898 4.39 6.34 -33.58
CA ALA A 898 3.31 5.97 -32.66
C ALA A 898 3.45 6.62 -31.28
N SER A 899 4.65 7.12 -30.98
CA SER A 899 5.05 7.64 -29.68
C SER A 899 6.17 8.66 -29.88
N THR A 900 6.29 9.58 -28.93
CA THR A 900 7.40 10.54 -28.84
C THR A 900 8.68 9.90 -28.32
N ASP A 901 8.60 8.77 -27.62
CA ASP A 901 9.78 8.07 -27.09
C ASP A 901 10.72 7.69 -28.24
N LEU A 902 12.00 8.01 -28.07
CA LEU A 902 13.00 7.86 -29.14
C LEU A 902 13.20 6.41 -29.59
N VAL A 903 12.92 5.43 -28.72
CA VAL A 903 12.95 3.99 -29.04
C VAL A 903 11.96 3.57 -30.14
N ALA A 904 10.92 4.36 -30.41
CA ALA A 904 9.95 4.12 -31.49
C ALA A 904 10.32 4.81 -32.81
N GLY A 905 11.43 5.56 -32.82
CA GLY A 905 11.85 6.41 -33.93
C GLY A 905 12.23 5.65 -35.21
N PRO A 906 12.24 6.33 -36.37
CA PRO A 906 12.51 5.70 -37.67
C PRO A 906 13.92 5.13 -37.83
N GLN A 907 14.90 5.66 -37.09
CA GLN A 907 16.27 5.15 -37.13
C GLN A 907 16.40 3.73 -36.57
N ALA A 908 15.47 3.30 -35.72
CA ALA A 908 15.37 1.93 -35.22
C ALA A 908 14.95 0.90 -36.29
N ALA A 909 14.74 1.32 -37.54
CA ALA A 909 14.60 0.42 -38.70
C ALA A 909 15.90 0.36 -39.56
N ALA A 910 16.97 1.00 -39.10
CA ALA A 910 18.25 1.07 -39.79
C ALA A 910 19.41 1.29 -38.78
N ASP A 911 19.36 0.64 -37.62
CA ASP A 911 20.40 0.68 -36.58
C ASP A 911 21.19 -0.63 -36.44
N ALA A 912 20.88 -1.62 -37.29
CA ALA A 912 21.47 -2.96 -37.28
C ALA A 912 21.19 -3.75 -35.99
N ASP A 913 20.10 -3.45 -35.27
CA ASP A 913 19.61 -4.19 -34.12
C ASP A 913 18.17 -4.71 -34.36
N PRO A 914 17.98 -6.03 -34.59
CA PRO A 914 16.65 -6.59 -34.78
C PRO A 914 15.75 -6.55 -33.52
N GLY A 915 16.29 -6.15 -32.36
CA GLY A 915 15.56 -5.94 -31.11
C GLY A 915 14.84 -4.59 -31.02
N THR A 916 15.25 -3.59 -31.81
CA THR A 916 14.59 -2.29 -31.92
C THR A 916 13.60 -2.30 -33.09
N ALA A 917 12.71 -1.30 -33.15
CA ALA A 917 11.79 -1.16 -34.27
C ALA A 917 11.24 0.25 -34.41
N TRP A 918 11.21 0.75 -35.64
CA TRP A 918 10.36 1.90 -35.98
C TRP A 918 8.89 1.53 -35.88
N ARG A 919 8.12 2.39 -35.21
CA ARG A 919 6.67 2.22 -35.03
C ARG A 919 5.95 3.46 -35.54
N PRO A 920 5.41 3.44 -36.77
CA PRO A 920 4.56 4.54 -37.28
C PRO A 920 3.24 4.64 -36.52
N ALA A 921 2.60 5.81 -36.59
CA ALA A 921 1.30 6.03 -35.95
C ALA A 921 0.24 5.07 -36.51
N ALA A 922 -0.64 4.56 -35.66
CA ALA A 922 -1.64 3.55 -36.05
C ALA A 922 -2.67 4.08 -37.07
N ASP A 923 -2.87 5.39 -37.11
CA ASP A 923 -3.76 6.11 -38.01
C ASP A 923 -3.06 6.62 -39.28
N ASP A 924 -1.76 6.35 -39.47
CA ASP A 924 -1.04 6.64 -40.72
C ASP A 924 -1.49 5.65 -41.81
N PRO A 925 -2.20 6.11 -42.85
CA PRO A 925 -2.77 5.22 -43.87
C PRO A 925 -1.72 4.71 -44.86
N ALA A 926 -0.52 5.31 -44.91
CA ALA A 926 0.55 4.93 -45.82
C ALA A 926 1.93 5.12 -45.17
N PRO A 927 2.26 4.33 -44.13
CA PRO A 927 3.52 4.47 -43.43
C PRO A 927 4.70 4.38 -44.40
N THR A 928 5.57 5.38 -44.38
CA THR A 928 6.66 5.52 -45.34
C THR A 928 7.97 5.79 -44.63
N LEU A 929 8.98 4.96 -44.93
CA LEU A 929 10.34 5.08 -44.42
C LEU A 929 11.28 5.55 -45.54
N GLU A 930 11.85 6.74 -45.38
CA GLU A 930 12.86 7.27 -46.28
C GLU A 930 14.27 6.93 -45.75
N LEU A 931 15.04 6.22 -46.57
CA LEU A 931 16.42 5.82 -46.28
C LEU A 931 17.38 6.62 -47.17
N SER A 932 18.42 7.19 -46.59
CA SER A 932 19.41 8.00 -47.33
C SER A 932 20.85 7.75 -46.88
N TRP A 933 21.80 7.89 -47.81
CA TRP A 933 23.22 7.63 -47.56
C TRP A 933 24.11 8.57 -48.41
N GLU A 934 25.38 8.72 -48.04
CA GLU A 934 26.25 9.78 -48.60
C GLU A 934 26.56 9.61 -50.09
N ARG A 935 26.96 8.40 -50.52
CA ARG A 935 27.47 8.14 -51.88
C ARG A 935 26.52 7.27 -52.69
N PRO A 936 26.17 7.61 -53.94
CA PRO A 936 25.28 6.79 -54.75
C PRO A 936 25.75 5.33 -54.89
N ALA A 937 24.90 4.38 -54.52
CA ALA A 937 25.14 2.93 -54.56
C ALA A 937 24.14 2.25 -55.51
N THR A 938 24.50 1.08 -56.03
CA THR A 938 23.63 0.27 -56.90
C THR A 938 22.78 -0.66 -56.04
N VAL A 939 21.50 -0.36 -55.88
CA VAL A 939 20.57 -1.13 -55.08
C VAL A 939 19.77 -2.09 -55.97
N THR A 940 19.55 -3.31 -55.51
CA THR A 940 18.81 -4.38 -56.20
C THR A 940 17.58 -4.86 -55.44
N GLY A 941 17.33 -4.35 -54.24
CA GLY A 941 16.19 -4.73 -53.42
C GLY A 941 16.23 -4.10 -52.04
N VAL A 942 15.21 -4.40 -51.24
CA VAL A 942 15.19 -4.18 -49.79
C VAL A 942 14.84 -5.48 -49.08
N ARG A 943 15.31 -5.66 -47.85
CA ARG A 943 14.88 -6.74 -46.97
C ARG A 943 14.30 -6.15 -45.70
N VAL A 944 13.03 -6.43 -45.46
CA VAL A 944 12.26 -5.96 -44.31
C VAL A 944 12.25 -7.03 -43.24
N VAL A 945 12.71 -6.67 -42.04
CA VAL A 945 12.58 -7.47 -40.83
C VAL A 945 11.52 -6.80 -39.95
N THR A 946 10.53 -7.57 -39.53
CA THR A 946 9.45 -7.09 -38.66
C THR A 946 9.56 -7.74 -37.29
N ALA A 947 8.99 -7.08 -36.28
CA ALA A 947 8.91 -7.62 -34.93
C ALA A 947 8.14 -8.96 -34.95
N GLN A 948 8.77 -10.02 -34.43
CA GLN A 948 8.30 -11.39 -34.66
C GLN A 948 7.15 -11.83 -33.74
N ARG A 949 6.83 -11.08 -32.67
CA ARG A 949 6.18 -11.65 -31.46
C ARG A 949 4.68 -11.38 -31.28
N ARG A 950 3.99 -11.00 -32.36
CA ARG A 950 2.51 -10.95 -32.50
C ARG A 950 1.78 -9.78 -31.82
N LEU A 951 2.46 -8.71 -31.36
CA LEU A 951 1.84 -7.43 -30.94
C LEU A 951 2.09 -6.30 -31.94
N SER A 952 2.11 -6.62 -33.23
CA SER A 952 2.25 -5.66 -34.32
C SER A 952 1.52 -6.11 -35.57
N SER A 953 0.94 -5.15 -36.29
CA SER A 953 0.36 -5.42 -37.60
C SER A 953 1.47 -5.77 -38.62
N ARG A 954 1.19 -6.73 -39.53
CA ARG A 954 2.23 -7.29 -40.42
C ARG A 954 2.17 -6.67 -41.81
N PRO A 955 3.25 -6.05 -42.31
CA PRO A 955 3.29 -5.58 -43.68
C PRO A 955 3.37 -6.78 -44.65
N THR A 956 2.68 -6.68 -45.77
CA THR A 956 2.64 -7.71 -46.83
C THR A 956 3.12 -7.18 -48.17
N HIS A 957 2.91 -5.89 -48.44
CA HIS A 957 3.37 -5.24 -49.66
C HIS A 957 4.11 -3.92 -49.37
N VAL A 958 5.12 -3.65 -50.17
CA VAL A 958 5.84 -2.37 -50.16
C VAL A 958 5.86 -1.73 -51.54
N VAL A 959 5.87 -0.39 -51.54
CA VAL A 959 6.14 0.44 -52.71
C VAL A 959 7.45 1.17 -52.45
N VAL A 960 8.46 0.88 -53.27
CA VAL A 960 9.79 1.47 -53.17
C VAL A 960 9.95 2.54 -54.25
N GLU A 961 10.02 3.82 -53.87
CA GLU A 961 10.31 4.93 -54.77
C GLU A 961 11.81 5.30 -54.76
N VAL A 962 12.37 5.48 -55.95
CA VAL A 962 13.80 5.76 -56.14
C VAL A 962 14.04 7.25 -56.38
N GLY A 963 14.72 7.89 -55.42
CA GLY A 963 15.30 9.24 -55.58
C GLY A 963 14.30 10.37 -55.87
N GLY A 964 13.01 10.21 -55.55
CA GLY A 964 11.95 11.21 -55.74
C GLY A 964 11.68 11.56 -57.21
N ARG A 965 12.03 10.66 -58.15
CA ARG A 965 11.92 10.86 -59.60
C ARG A 965 10.73 10.13 -60.22
N GLY A 966 9.78 9.66 -59.41
CA GLY A 966 8.58 8.95 -59.87
C GLY A 966 8.85 7.54 -60.43
N THR A 967 10.05 6.98 -60.23
CA THR A 967 10.32 5.56 -60.50
C THR A 967 9.99 4.78 -59.23
N SER A 968 8.91 3.99 -59.27
CA SER A 968 8.48 3.16 -58.15
C SER A 968 8.44 1.67 -58.53
N PHE A 969 8.73 0.82 -57.57
CA PHE A 969 8.60 -0.63 -57.67
C PHE A 969 7.64 -1.11 -56.58
N THR A 970 6.66 -1.92 -56.94
CA THR A 970 5.75 -2.56 -55.98
C THR A 970 6.11 -4.04 -55.90
N GLY A 971 6.20 -4.58 -54.69
CA GLY A 971 6.47 -5.99 -54.47
C GLY A 971 5.84 -6.52 -53.19
N GLU A 972 5.43 -7.78 -53.24
CA GLU A 972 5.05 -8.57 -52.07
C GLU A 972 6.31 -8.94 -51.28
N ILE A 973 6.24 -8.83 -49.95
CA ILE A 973 7.32 -9.24 -49.05
C ILE A 973 7.35 -10.77 -49.01
N ASP A 974 8.43 -11.39 -49.47
CA ASP A 974 8.55 -12.85 -49.46
C ASP A 974 8.77 -13.42 -48.05
N GLN A 975 8.82 -14.76 -47.94
CA GLN A 975 9.01 -15.46 -46.66
C GLN A 975 10.35 -15.12 -45.96
N THR A 976 11.31 -14.54 -46.67
CA THR A 976 12.61 -14.10 -46.14
C THR A 976 12.65 -12.62 -45.80
N GLY A 977 11.55 -11.90 -46.04
CA GLY A 977 11.43 -10.46 -45.88
C GLY A 977 11.89 -9.66 -47.11
N SER A 978 12.23 -10.31 -48.22
CA SER A 978 12.93 -9.67 -49.34
C SER A 978 11.99 -9.17 -50.43
N VAL A 979 12.35 -8.02 -51.02
CA VAL A 979 11.69 -7.46 -52.20
C VAL A 979 12.77 -7.01 -53.19
N THR A 980 12.84 -7.69 -54.35
CA THR A 980 13.85 -7.43 -55.38
C THR A 980 13.31 -6.59 -56.53
N PHE A 981 14.14 -5.70 -57.07
CA PHE A 981 13.81 -4.87 -58.24
C PHE A 981 15.05 -4.67 -59.15
N PRO A 982 14.89 -4.20 -60.40
CA PRO A 982 16.02 -3.96 -61.30
C PRO A 982 17.10 -3.07 -60.68
N PRO A 983 18.41 -3.32 -60.91
CA PRO A 983 19.48 -2.53 -60.31
C PRO A 983 19.34 -1.04 -60.60
N VAL A 984 19.27 -0.22 -59.55
CA VAL A 984 19.16 1.24 -59.64
C VAL A 984 20.27 1.93 -58.86
N ARG A 985 20.89 2.93 -59.46
CA ARG A 985 21.93 3.73 -58.80
C ARG A 985 21.29 4.95 -58.13
N THR A 986 21.26 4.98 -56.80
CA THR A 986 20.63 6.06 -56.01
C THR A 986 21.40 6.33 -54.73
N ARG A 987 21.05 7.43 -54.04
CA ARG A 987 21.50 7.78 -52.69
C ARG A 987 20.36 7.81 -51.67
N ARG A 988 19.16 7.47 -52.12
CA ARG A 988 17.91 7.59 -51.37
C ARG A 988 16.85 6.63 -51.90
N LEU A 989 16.10 6.02 -50.99
CA LEU A 989 14.89 5.23 -51.25
C LEU A 989 13.77 5.69 -50.33
N SER A 990 12.54 5.64 -50.81
CA SER A 990 11.36 5.77 -49.98
C SER A 990 10.61 4.44 -50.02
N VAL A 991 10.35 3.83 -48.86
CA VAL A 991 9.71 2.52 -48.72
C VAL A 991 8.36 2.73 -48.04
N THR A 992 7.28 2.70 -48.81
CA THR A 992 5.91 2.80 -48.31
C THR A 992 5.32 1.42 -48.08
N PHE A 993 4.80 1.16 -46.89
CA PHE A 993 4.13 -0.08 -46.51
C PHE A 993 2.66 -0.01 -46.91
N ALA A 994 2.35 -0.44 -48.14
CA ALA A 994 1.07 -0.17 -48.80
C ALA A 994 -0.06 -1.12 -48.37
N GLU A 995 0.26 -2.36 -48.00
CA GLU A 995 -0.71 -3.31 -47.47
C GLU A 995 -0.19 -3.93 -46.18
N VAL A 996 -1.01 -3.86 -45.14
CA VAL A 996 -0.72 -4.38 -43.80
C VAL A 996 -1.88 -5.27 -43.39
N GLU A 997 -1.58 -6.47 -42.88
CA GLU A 997 -2.55 -7.32 -42.21
C GLU A 997 -2.80 -6.75 -40.80
N PRO A 998 -3.99 -6.14 -40.54
CA PRO A 998 -4.21 -5.39 -39.32
C PRO A 998 -4.44 -6.32 -38.13
N GLN A 999 -3.87 -5.96 -36.99
CA GLN A 999 -4.24 -6.48 -35.70
C GLN A 999 -5.03 -5.44 -34.90
N LEU A 1000 -5.94 -5.92 -34.05
CA LEU A 1000 -6.76 -5.08 -33.19
C LEU A 1000 -6.40 -5.33 -31.73
N SER A 1001 -6.36 -4.24 -30.98
CA SER A 1001 -6.28 -4.22 -29.52
C SER A 1001 -7.59 -3.74 -28.95
N VAL A 1002 -7.96 -4.23 -27.77
CA VAL A 1002 -9.07 -3.69 -26.99
C VAL A 1002 -8.51 -2.69 -25.98
N ASP A 1003 -9.07 -1.48 -25.95
CA ASP A 1003 -8.82 -0.51 -24.87
C ASP A 1003 -9.67 -0.90 -23.65
N SER A 1004 -9.03 -1.13 -22.51
CA SER A 1004 -9.74 -1.68 -21.34
C SER A 1004 -10.58 -0.66 -20.57
N ALA A 1005 -10.50 0.64 -20.88
CA ALA A 1005 -11.30 1.69 -20.23
C ALA A 1005 -12.62 1.86 -20.99
N THR A 1006 -12.53 1.89 -22.31
CA THR A 1006 -13.64 2.16 -23.22
C THR A 1006 -14.29 0.88 -23.75
N GLY A 1007 -13.55 -0.23 -23.76
CA GLY A 1007 -13.93 -1.47 -24.44
C GLY A 1007 -13.87 -1.38 -25.96
N GLY A 1008 -13.36 -0.27 -26.51
CA GLY A 1008 -13.24 -0.04 -27.95
C GLY A 1008 -12.09 -0.81 -28.57
N GLU A 1009 -12.24 -1.19 -29.85
CA GLU A 1009 -11.15 -1.76 -30.64
C GLU A 1009 -10.32 -0.64 -31.27
N VAL A 1010 -8.99 -0.76 -31.15
CA VAL A 1010 -8.00 0.19 -31.67
C VAL A 1010 -7.00 -0.59 -32.53
N PRO A 1011 -6.60 -0.09 -33.72
CA PRO A 1011 -5.59 -0.75 -34.53
C PRO A 1011 -4.23 -0.79 -33.82
N VAL A 1012 -3.57 -1.94 -33.90
CA VAL A 1012 -2.20 -2.09 -33.41
C VAL A 1012 -1.23 -1.55 -34.47
N PRO A 1013 -0.28 -0.68 -34.10
CA PRO A 1013 0.73 -0.20 -35.03
C PRO A 1013 1.53 -1.32 -35.74
N LEU A 1014 1.99 -1.01 -36.94
CA LEU A 1014 3.09 -1.71 -37.61
C LEU A 1014 4.38 -1.53 -36.78
N ALA A 1015 5.26 -2.53 -36.79
CA ALA A 1015 6.61 -2.43 -36.23
C ALA A 1015 7.63 -3.00 -37.22
N VAL A 1016 8.56 -2.15 -37.66
CA VAL A 1016 9.63 -2.50 -38.62
C VAL A 1016 10.96 -2.46 -37.88
N SER A 1017 11.56 -3.63 -37.68
CA SER A 1017 12.84 -3.77 -36.97
C SER A 1017 14.02 -3.42 -37.85
N GLU A 1018 14.04 -3.84 -39.11
CA GLU A 1018 15.13 -3.48 -40.02
C GLU A 1018 14.65 -3.35 -41.45
N VAL A 1019 15.24 -2.42 -42.20
CA VAL A 1019 15.14 -2.33 -43.66
C VAL A 1019 16.53 -2.33 -44.26
N GLU A 1020 17.05 -3.51 -44.57
CA GLU A 1020 18.37 -3.68 -45.19
C GLU A 1020 18.30 -3.31 -46.67
N VAL A 1021 19.20 -2.43 -47.13
CA VAL A 1021 19.30 -2.03 -48.54
C VAL A 1021 20.16 -3.04 -49.31
N VAL A 1022 19.54 -3.96 -50.06
CA VAL A 1022 20.24 -5.04 -50.78
C VAL A 1022 21.07 -4.49 -51.94
N GLY A 1023 22.38 -4.74 -51.92
CA GLY A 1023 23.35 -4.16 -52.87
C GLY A 1023 23.78 -2.72 -52.54
N GLY A 1024 23.14 -2.09 -51.56
CA GLY A 1024 23.48 -0.77 -51.03
C GLY A 1024 24.66 -0.78 -50.05
N PRO A 1025 24.95 0.36 -49.39
CA PRO A 1025 25.93 0.38 -48.31
C PRO A 1025 25.47 -0.48 -47.12
N PRO A 1026 26.39 -1.09 -46.36
CA PRO A 1026 26.03 -1.77 -45.12
C PRO A 1026 25.50 -0.76 -44.10
N THR A 1027 24.45 -1.13 -43.37
CA THR A 1027 23.93 -0.37 -42.23
C THR A 1027 24.92 -0.45 -41.08
N THR A 1028 25.35 0.70 -40.56
CA THR A 1028 26.22 0.80 -39.38
C THR A 1028 25.70 1.90 -38.48
N TRP A 1029 25.59 1.60 -37.19
CA TRP A 1029 25.18 2.52 -36.13
C TRP A 1029 25.96 2.16 -34.87
N ASP A 1030 26.83 3.07 -34.41
CA ASP A 1030 27.71 2.83 -33.27
C ASP A 1030 27.02 3.23 -31.95
N ALA A 1031 26.05 2.41 -31.51
CA ALA A 1031 25.17 2.72 -30.39
C ALA A 1031 25.92 2.90 -29.06
N ASP A 1032 26.92 2.05 -28.82
CA ASP A 1032 27.63 1.89 -27.55
C ASP A 1032 28.83 2.84 -27.38
N ARG A 1033 29.16 3.60 -28.43
CA ARG A 1033 30.30 4.50 -28.38
C ARG A 1033 29.99 5.69 -27.47
N VAL A 1034 30.60 5.68 -26.28
CA VAL A 1034 30.58 6.80 -25.35
C VAL A 1034 31.44 7.95 -25.88
N VAL A 1035 30.88 9.16 -25.87
CA VAL A 1035 31.53 10.38 -26.33
C VAL A 1035 31.39 11.45 -25.25
N ARG A 1036 32.51 12.07 -24.89
CA ARG A 1036 32.53 13.27 -24.07
C ARG A 1036 32.28 14.51 -24.94
N LEU A 1037 31.14 15.13 -24.75
CA LEU A 1037 30.73 16.36 -25.43
C LEU A 1037 31.38 17.60 -24.76
N PRO A 1038 31.61 18.69 -25.52
CA PRO A 1038 32.18 19.91 -24.98
C PRO A 1038 31.23 20.62 -23.99
N CYS A 1039 31.76 21.62 -23.28
CA CYS A 1039 30.97 22.52 -22.43
C CYS A 1039 29.84 23.19 -23.24
N GLY A 1040 28.67 23.32 -22.61
CA GLY A 1040 27.45 23.86 -23.23
C GLY A 1040 26.60 22.80 -23.92
N SER A 1041 27.01 21.52 -23.88
CA SER A 1041 26.23 20.42 -24.48
C SER A 1041 25.21 19.80 -23.53
N GLY A 1042 25.36 20.00 -22.22
CA GLY A 1042 24.46 19.47 -21.19
C GLY A 1042 23.48 20.51 -20.63
N PRO A 1043 22.71 20.14 -19.59
CA PRO A 1043 21.86 21.08 -18.85
C PRO A 1043 22.64 22.27 -18.28
N GLU A 1044 22.04 23.45 -18.31
CA GLU A 1044 22.61 24.64 -17.69
C GLU A 1044 22.28 24.68 -16.19
N VAL A 1045 23.25 25.09 -15.37
CA VAL A 1045 23.08 25.23 -13.92
C VAL A 1045 23.14 26.70 -13.55
N SER A 1046 22.10 27.22 -12.91
CA SER A 1046 22.05 28.58 -12.38
C SER A 1046 22.48 28.59 -10.91
N VAL A 1047 23.34 29.55 -10.55
CA VAL A 1047 23.74 29.82 -9.16
C VAL A 1047 23.67 31.34 -8.95
N GLY A 1048 22.70 31.79 -8.16
CA GLY A 1048 22.32 33.19 -8.07
C GLY A 1048 21.88 33.73 -9.44
N GLU A 1049 22.53 34.78 -9.93
CA GLU A 1049 22.26 35.38 -11.24
C GLU A 1049 23.18 34.86 -12.36
N ARG A 1050 24.06 33.89 -12.07
CA ARG A 1050 25.05 33.38 -13.03
C ARG A 1050 24.69 31.97 -13.47
N THR A 1051 24.81 31.72 -14.77
CA THR A 1051 24.63 30.40 -15.38
C THR A 1051 25.99 29.77 -15.67
N TYR A 1052 26.08 28.46 -15.46
CA TYR A 1052 27.26 27.64 -15.64
C TYR A 1052 26.96 26.50 -16.61
N GLU A 1053 27.84 26.34 -17.59
CA GLU A 1053 27.76 25.28 -18.59
C GLU A 1053 28.21 23.92 -18.03
N THR A 1054 27.61 22.86 -18.55
CA THR A 1054 28.01 21.48 -18.26
C THR A 1054 28.54 20.76 -19.50
N ALA A 1055 29.41 19.78 -19.27
CA ALA A 1055 29.86 18.82 -20.27
C ALA A 1055 29.30 17.43 -19.94
N VAL A 1056 28.76 16.74 -20.94
CA VAL A 1056 28.12 15.43 -20.80
C VAL A 1056 28.99 14.36 -21.44
N GLU A 1057 29.03 13.18 -20.82
CA GLU A 1057 29.60 11.97 -21.40
C GLU A 1057 28.47 10.97 -21.63
N VAL A 1058 28.25 10.60 -22.90
CA VAL A 1058 27.04 9.86 -23.31
C VAL A 1058 27.25 9.08 -24.60
N SER A 1059 26.50 8.00 -24.77
CA SER A 1059 26.38 7.17 -25.97
C SER A 1059 25.04 7.38 -26.70
N ALA A 1060 24.95 6.96 -27.96
CA ALA A 1060 23.69 7.06 -28.69
C ALA A 1060 22.60 6.15 -28.09
N ARG A 1061 22.97 4.98 -27.54
CA ARG A 1061 22.03 4.09 -26.84
C ARG A 1061 21.40 4.78 -25.63
N GLU A 1062 22.21 5.42 -24.77
CA GLU A 1062 21.70 6.12 -23.58
C GLU A 1062 20.76 7.27 -23.94
N VAL A 1063 21.01 7.97 -25.05
CA VAL A 1063 20.08 9.01 -25.55
C VAL A 1063 18.77 8.39 -26.01
N VAL A 1064 18.80 7.36 -26.86
CA VAL A 1064 17.60 6.72 -27.43
C VAL A 1064 16.75 6.03 -26.36
N GLU A 1065 17.39 5.41 -25.37
CA GLU A 1065 16.70 4.77 -24.26
C GLU A 1065 16.31 5.78 -23.17
N ALA A 1066 16.73 7.05 -23.27
CA ALA A 1066 16.56 8.06 -22.22
C ALA A 1066 17.09 7.59 -20.86
N SER A 1067 18.25 6.93 -20.86
CA SER A 1067 18.96 6.49 -19.66
C SER A 1067 19.45 7.69 -18.85
N VAL A 1068 19.65 7.48 -17.55
CA VAL A 1068 20.27 8.48 -16.66
C VAL A 1068 21.76 8.62 -17.00
N VAL A 1069 22.19 9.84 -17.29
CA VAL A 1069 23.58 10.20 -17.61
C VAL A 1069 24.05 11.37 -16.74
N ALA A 1070 25.37 11.53 -16.60
CA ALA A 1070 25.97 12.62 -15.85
C ALA A 1070 26.48 13.76 -16.74
N ALA A 1071 26.28 14.99 -16.25
CA ALA A 1071 26.86 16.21 -16.78
C ALA A 1071 27.72 16.88 -15.68
N THR A 1072 28.97 17.20 -15.98
CA THR A 1072 29.89 17.86 -15.01
C THR A 1072 29.96 19.35 -15.28
N LEU A 1073 29.93 20.17 -14.23
CA LEU A 1073 30.16 21.62 -14.35
C LEU A 1073 31.56 21.90 -14.92
N CYS A 1074 31.62 22.73 -15.95
CA CYS A 1074 32.89 23.10 -16.59
C CYS A 1074 33.70 24.10 -15.77
N GLU A 1075 33.01 24.95 -15.01
CA GLU A 1075 33.60 25.93 -14.10
C GLU A 1075 33.11 25.68 -12.68
N ARG A 1076 33.90 26.10 -11.70
CA ARG A 1076 33.54 25.99 -10.28
C ARG A 1076 32.80 27.23 -9.81
N PRO A 1077 31.49 27.15 -9.53
CA PRO A 1077 30.75 28.29 -8.99
C PRO A 1077 31.22 28.64 -7.58
N ARG A 1078 31.13 29.93 -7.24
CA ARG A 1078 31.33 30.41 -5.88
C ARG A 1078 29.97 30.71 -5.24
N LEU A 1079 29.62 29.95 -4.22
CA LEU A 1079 28.44 30.18 -3.41
C LEU A 1079 28.71 31.35 -2.45
N GLY A 1080 27.79 32.33 -2.41
CA GLY A 1080 27.82 33.40 -1.42
C GLY A 1080 27.43 32.87 -0.03
N ALA A 1081 27.74 33.60 1.04
CA ALA A 1081 27.18 33.28 2.36
C ALA A 1081 25.71 33.72 2.43
N GLY A 1082 24.88 32.94 3.14
CA GLY A 1082 23.43 33.14 3.25
C GLY A 1082 22.64 32.32 2.24
N GLU A 1083 21.43 32.78 1.89
CA GLU A 1083 20.56 32.12 0.92
C GLU A 1083 21.10 32.24 -0.51
N VAL A 1084 21.28 31.11 -1.18
CA VAL A 1084 21.74 31.03 -2.57
C VAL A 1084 20.71 30.27 -3.39
N ARG A 1085 20.22 30.89 -4.47
CA ARG A 1085 19.38 30.21 -5.46
C ARG A 1085 20.24 29.30 -6.31
N VAL A 1086 19.82 28.06 -6.48
CA VAL A 1086 20.45 27.06 -7.34
C VAL A 1086 19.37 26.42 -8.19
N GLY A 1087 19.59 26.41 -9.49
CA GLY A 1087 18.65 25.82 -10.44
C GLY A 1087 19.33 24.96 -11.50
N VAL A 1088 18.57 24.01 -12.06
CA VAL A 1088 18.95 23.30 -13.28
C VAL A 1088 17.80 23.39 -14.26
N GLU A 1089 18.06 24.02 -15.40
CA GLU A 1089 17.05 24.24 -16.43
C GLU A 1089 16.86 22.99 -17.28
N ALA A 1090 15.60 22.68 -17.61
CA ALA A 1090 15.28 21.71 -18.63
C ALA A 1090 15.53 22.32 -20.02
N SER A 1091 15.99 21.51 -20.97
CA SER A 1091 16.16 21.91 -22.35
C SER A 1091 15.43 20.94 -23.29
N PHE A 1092 15.36 21.27 -24.57
CA PHE A 1092 14.85 20.33 -25.56
C PHE A 1092 15.69 19.05 -25.67
N SER A 1093 16.93 19.03 -25.19
CA SER A 1093 17.77 17.82 -25.23
C SER A 1093 17.80 17.07 -23.90
N TRP A 1094 17.56 17.75 -22.77
CA TRP A 1094 17.84 17.20 -21.45
C TRP A 1094 16.78 17.55 -20.41
N ILE A 1095 16.37 16.54 -19.65
CA ILE A 1095 15.50 16.66 -18.48
C ILE A 1095 16.36 16.41 -17.22
N PRO A 1096 16.52 17.40 -16.33
CA PRO A 1096 17.33 17.25 -15.13
C PRO A 1096 16.61 16.41 -14.06
N LEU A 1097 17.36 15.47 -13.47
CA LEU A 1097 16.89 14.58 -12.40
C LEU A 1097 17.49 14.95 -11.04
N GLY A 1098 18.64 15.61 -11.03
CA GLY A 1098 19.19 16.19 -9.82
C GLY A 1098 20.57 16.83 -9.98
N LEU A 1099 21.08 17.40 -8.89
CA LEU A 1099 22.34 18.13 -8.80
C LEU A 1099 23.06 17.79 -7.50
N VAL A 1100 24.35 17.45 -7.60
CA VAL A 1100 25.28 17.44 -6.48
C VAL A 1100 26.16 18.68 -6.56
N LEU A 1101 26.28 19.40 -5.44
CA LEU A 1101 27.31 20.43 -5.23
C LEU A 1101 28.18 20.00 -4.05
N SER A 1102 29.50 20.06 -4.19
CA SER A 1102 30.42 19.70 -3.10
C SER A 1102 31.64 20.61 -3.06
N GLU A 1103 32.15 20.86 -1.86
CA GLU A 1103 33.39 21.57 -1.63
C GLU A 1103 34.61 20.83 -2.23
N PRO A 1104 35.75 21.49 -2.47
CA PRO A 1104 36.93 20.86 -3.04
C PRO A 1104 37.45 19.72 -2.15
N GLY A 1105 37.49 18.52 -2.70
CA GLY A 1105 37.89 17.31 -1.97
C GLY A 1105 36.73 16.56 -1.33
N GLY A 1106 35.52 17.12 -1.36
CA GLY A 1106 34.28 16.41 -1.04
C GLY A 1106 33.80 15.51 -2.19
N PRO A 1107 32.84 14.62 -1.92
CA PRO A 1107 32.40 13.63 -2.90
C PRO A 1107 31.45 14.22 -3.96
N LEU A 1108 31.76 13.99 -5.23
CA LEU A 1108 30.90 14.36 -6.38
C LEU A 1108 30.26 13.12 -7.07
N GLY A 1109 30.60 11.93 -6.59
CA GLY A 1109 30.16 10.63 -7.10
C GLY A 1109 30.76 10.23 -8.45
N THR A 1110 30.28 9.14 -9.06
CA THR A 1110 30.48 8.71 -10.47
C THR A 1110 29.23 8.01 -11.00
N VAL A 1111 28.70 8.45 -12.15
CA VAL A 1111 27.54 7.83 -12.82
C VAL A 1111 28.07 7.00 -13.99
N ASP A 1112 28.78 5.91 -13.70
CA ASP A 1112 29.26 4.98 -14.74
C ASP A 1112 28.41 3.72 -14.71
N GLY A 1113 27.96 3.22 -15.87
CA GLY A 1113 27.13 2.01 -15.99
C GLY A 1113 27.80 0.67 -15.60
N SER A 1114 29.04 0.70 -15.10
CA SER A 1114 29.83 -0.49 -14.74
C SER A 1114 30.08 -0.63 -13.23
N VAL A 1115 29.13 -0.19 -12.40
CA VAL A 1115 29.18 -0.14 -10.92
C VAL A 1115 29.49 -1.49 -10.23
N GLN A 1116 29.50 -2.62 -10.95
CA GLN A 1116 29.75 -3.96 -10.37
C GLN A 1116 31.05 -4.07 -9.55
N ASP A 1117 32.09 -3.28 -9.86
CA ASP A 1117 33.37 -3.34 -9.12
C ASP A 1117 33.38 -2.55 -7.79
N ASP A 1118 32.41 -1.66 -7.56
CA ASP A 1118 32.40 -0.75 -6.40
C ASP A 1118 31.32 -1.08 -5.35
N VAL A 1119 30.59 -2.18 -5.52
CA VAL A 1119 29.51 -2.60 -4.59
C VAL A 1119 30.09 -3.35 -3.38
N ALA A 1120 29.59 -3.02 -2.20
CA ALA A 1120 29.94 -3.72 -0.97
C ALA A 1120 29.47 -5.19 -0.98
N PRO A 1121 30.23 -6.13 -0.38
CA PRO A 1121 29.81 -7.53 -0.31
C PRO A 1121 28.47 -7.69 0.40
N GLY A 1122 27.50 -8.27 -0.30
CA GLY A 1122 26.21 -8.64 0.26
C GLY A 1122 26.32 -9.79 1.27
N LEU A 1123 25.47 -9.78 2.29
CA LEU A 1123 25.28 -10.93 3.17
C LEU A 1123 24.60 -12.09 2.42
N PRO A 1124 24.94 -13.35 2.73
CA PRO A 1124 24.24 -14.47 2.10
C PRO A 1124 22.73 -14.41 2.38
N ALA A 1125 21.91 -14.73 1.38
CA ALA A 1125 20.48 -14.87 1.59
C ALA A 1125 20.16 -16.03 2.55
N GLY A 1126 19.15 -15.86 3.40
CA GLY A 1126 18.75 -16.80 4.46
C GLY A 1126 19.31 -16.49 5.85
N VAL A 1127 20.00 -15.35 6.03
CA VAL A 1127 20.31 -14.79 7.35
C VAL A 1127 19.04 -14.29 8.02
N ILE A 1128 18.16 -13.66 7.23
CA ILE A 1128 16.80 -13.28 7.62
C ILE A 1128 15.90 -14.49 7.33
N ASP A 1129 15.86 -15.41 8.28
CA ASP A 1129 14.97 -16.57 8.29
C ASP A 1129 13.79 -16.27 9.25
N PRO A 1130 12.53 -16.61 8.88
CA PRO A 1130 11.42 -16.61 9.84
C PRO A 1130 11.71 -17.44 11.10
N ARG A 1131 12.64 -18.40 11.03
CA ARG A 1131 13.19 -19.12 12.17
C ARG A 1131 14.44 -18.38 12.63
N PRO A 1132 14.45 -17.71 13.79
CA PRO A 1132 15.63 -17.02 14.28
C PRO A 1132 16.73 -18.03 14.59
N ARG A 1133 17.58 -18.29 13.60
CA ARG A 1133 18.82 -19.06 13.76
C ARG A 1133 19.92 -18.10 14.17
N THR A 1134 20.85 -18.63 14.92
CA THR A 1134 22.12 -17.94 15.14
C THR A 1134 22.91 -18.08 13.84
N SER A 1135 23.17 -16.96 13.19
CA SER A 1135 23.92 -16.90 11.93
C SER A 1135 25.31 -16.34 12.23
N THR A 1136 26.34 -17.07 11.85
CA THR A 1136 27.73 -16.62 11.94
C THR A 1136 28.13 -16.09 10.57
N LEU A 1137 28.55 -14.83 10.53
CA LEU A 1137 28.85 -14.07 9.33
C LEU A 1137 30.33 -13.72 9.35
N ALA A 1138 31.04 -14.07 8.27
CA ALA A 1138 32.37 -13.56 8.05
C ALA A 1138 32.26 -12.10 7.59
N THR A 1139 32.97 -11.20 8.25
CA THR A 1139 32.98 -9.77 7.86
C THR A 1139 33.80 -9.53 6.60
N GLY A 1140 34.75 -10.42 6.29
CA GLY A 1140 35.58 -10.32 5.09
C GLY A 1140 36.55 -9.14 5.10
N THR A 1141 36.70 -8.44 6.22
CA THR A 1141 37.55 -7.26 6.39
C THR A 1141 38.33 -7.30 7.70
N ASP A 1142 39.58 -6.86 7.65
CA ASP A 1142 40.46 -6.70 8.81
C ASP A 1142 40.27 -5.33 9.50
N GLY A 1143 39.60 -4.38 8.81
CA GLY A 1143 39.35 -3.01 9.27
C GLY A 1143 38.06 -2.85 10.10
N ARG A 1144 37.75 -1.60 10.46
CA ARG A 1144 36.41 -1.28 11.00
C ARG A 1144 35.40 -1.41 9.88
N ALA A 1145 34.20 -1.86 10.20
CA ALA A 1145 33.11 -1.97 9.25
C ALA A 1145 31.77 -1.79 9.96
N THR A 1146 30.72 -1.62 9.17
CA THR A 1146 29.34 -1.62 9.62
C THR A 1146 28.64 -2.83 9.04
N LEU A 1147 28.14 -3.70 9.90
CA LEU A 1147 27.31 -4.83 9.51
C LEU A 1147 25.86 -4.38 9.46
N VAL A 1148 25.26 -4.39 8.27
CA VAL A 1148 23.87 -3.97 8.04
C VAL A 1148 23.00 -5.18 7.77
N LEU A 1149 21.82 -5.21 8.39
CA LEU A 1149 20.78 -6.21 8.18
C LEU A 1149 19.50 -5.50 7.72
N SER A 1150 18.93 -5.92 6.60
CA SER A 1150 17.73 -5.31 5.99
C SER A 1150 16.44 -5.71 6.73
N VAL A 1151 16.39 -5.44 8.02
CA VAL A 1151 15.23 -5.57 8.90
C VAL A 1151 15.03 -4.26 9.67
N PRO A 1152 13.80 -3.92 10.08
CA PRO A 1152 13.58 -2.75 10.90
C PRO A 1152 14.42 -2.76 12.18
N ALA A 1153 15.11 -1.65 12.44
CA ALA A 1153 15.93 -1.44 13.61
C ALA A 1153 15.09 -1.58 14.89
N GLY A 1154 15.60 -2.30 15.88
CA GLY A 1154 14.85 -2.58 17.08
C GLY A 1154 15.60 -3.41 18.13
N ARG A 1155 15.01 -3.53 19.31
CA ARG A 1155 15.66 -4.13 20.50
C ARG A 1155 15.79 -5.66 20.48
N GLY A 1156 15.31 -6.32 19.43
CA GLY A 1156 15.22 -7.78 19.35
C GLY A 1156 16.48 -8.44 18.77
N TRP A 1157 17.08 -7.84 17.74
CA TRP A 1157 18.28 -8.34 17.10
C TRP A 1157 19.52 -7.97 17.90
N THR A 1158 20.50 -8.87 17.95
CA THR A 1158 21.78 -8.64 18.61
C THR A 1158 22.91 -9.25 17.80
N ALA A 1159 24.00 -8.52 17.62
CA ALA A 1159 25.25 -9.03 17.09
C ALA A 1159 26.32 -9.15 18.19
N THR A 1160 27.14 -10.20 18.10
CA THR A 1160 28.28 -10.42 19.00
C THR A 1160 29.52 -10.83 18.23
N ALA A 1161 30.68 -10.27 18.58
CA ALA A 1161 31.99 -10.68 18.07
C ALA A 1161 32.91 -11.05 19.25
N GLY A 1162 33.61 -12.18 19.17
CA GLY A 1162 34.45 -12.66 20.29
C GLY A 1162 33.72 -12.80 21.64
N GLY A 1163 32.40 -12.99 21.62
CA GLY A 1163 31.54 -13.05 22.82
C GLY A 1163 31.15 -11.69 23.42
N GLN A 1164 31.59 -10.57 22.85
CA GLN A 1164 31.16 -9.22 23.22
C GLN A 1164 30.02 -8.74 22.32
N ARG A 1165 29.04 -8.04 22.91
CA ARG A 1165 27.93 -7.45 22.15
C ARG A 1165 28.43 -6.20 21.41
N LEU A 1166 28.07 -6.11 20.13
CA LEU A 1166 28.35 -4.95 19.29
C LEU A 1166 27.35 -3.82 19.58
N GLU A 1167 27.76 -2.59 19.30
CA GLU A 1167 26.92 -1.40 19.46
C GLU A 1167 25.86 -1.35 18.34
N ASP A 1168 24.60 -1.13 18.72
CA ASP A 1168 23.48 -1.07 17.79
C ASP A 1168 23.49 0.29 17.06
N LEU A 1169 23.37 0.28 15.73
CA LEU A 1169 23.26 1.46 14.87
C LEU A 1169 21.99 1.34 14.00
N THR A 1170 21.38 2.45 13.66
CA THR A 1170 20.31 2.50 12.64
C THR A 1170 20.86 3.16 11.39
N VAL A 1171 20.78 2.46 10.26
CA VAL A 1171 21.21 2.99 8.96
C VAL A 1171 20.02 3.10 8.01
N ASP A 1172 20.15 3.92 6.97
CA ASP A 1172 19.10 4.24 5.99
C ASP A 1172 17.81 4.80 6.62
N GLY A 1173 17.87 5.21 7.90
CA GLY A 1173 16.72 5.68 8.68
C GLY A 1173 15.80 4.57 9.20
N TRP A 1174 16.07 3.30 8.89
CA TRP A 1174 15.19 2.20 9.27
C TRP A 1174 15.86 0.85 9.51
N ALA A 1175 17.00 0.56 8.87
CA ALA A 1175 17.62 -0.76 8.89
C ALA A 1175 18.47 -0.97 10.15
N GLN A 1176 18.48 -2.19 10.66
CA GLN A 1176 19.31 -2.58 11.80
C GLN A 1176 20.78 -2.73 11.36
N ALA A 1177 21.69 -2.10 12.09
CA ALA A 1177 23.13 -2.27 11.87
C ALA A 1177 23.91 -2.41 13.18
N TRP A 1178 25.18 -2.77 13.07
CA TRP A 1178 26.15 -2.82 14.17
C TRP A 1178 27.53 -2.37 13.73
N GLU A 1179 28.22 -1.61 14.58
CA GLU A 1179 29.64 -1.32 14.39
C GLU A 1179 30.49 -2.56 14.67
N VAL A 1180 31.34 -2.92 13.71
CA VAL A 1180 32.31 -4.01 13.80
C VAL A 1180 33.71 -3.42 14.02
N PRO A 1181 34.34 -3.66 15.17
CA PRO A 1181 35.71 -3.23 15.42
C PRO A 1181 36.72 -3.94 14.51
N ALA A 1182 37.85 -3.28 14.24
CA ALA A 1182 38.95 -3.88 13.49
C ALA A 1182 39.46 -5.17 14.18
N GLY A 1183 39.69 -6.22 13.40
CA GLY A 1183 40.15 -7.53 13.89
C GLY A 1183 39.11 -8.33 14.70
N ALA A 1184 37.81 -7.98 14.65
CA ALA A 1184 36.76 -8.69 15.36
C ALA A 1184 36.52 -10.14 14.87
N GLY A 1185 36.93 -10.47 13.65
CA GLY A 1185 36.70 -11.78 13.03
C GLY A 1185 35.22 -12.02 12.72
N ASP A 1186 34.75 -13.26 12.87
CA ASP A 1186 33.36 -13.61 12.58
C ASP A 1186 32.36 -12.98 13.56
N VAL A 1187 31.28 -12.43 13.03
CA VAL A 1187 30.19 -11.82 13.78
C VAL A 1187 29.01 -12.78 13.85
N THR A 1188 28.48 -12.99 15.05
CA THR A 1188 27.30 -13.83 15.26
C THR A 1188 26.06 -12.96 15.47
N VAL A 1189 25.09 -13.09 14.58
CA VAL A 1189 23.81 -12.36 14.61
C VAL A 1189 22.68 -13.31 15.01
N ARG A 1190 21.79 -12.84 15.90
CA ARG A 1190 20.60 -13.60 16.32
C ARG A 1190 19.48 -12.68 16.80
N TYR A 1191 18.24 -13.17 16.72
CA TYR A 1191 17.09 -12.53 17.36
C TYR A 1191 16.91 -13.03 18.80
N ALA A 1192 17.35 -12.25 19.79
CA ALA A 1192 17.46 -12.67 21.18
C ALA A 1192 16.14 -12.64 21.98
N SER A 1193 15.15 -11.85 21.53
CA SER A 1193 13.91 -11.64 22.28
C SER A 1193 12.93 -12.83 22.20
N GLY A 1194 13.02 -13.68 21.17
CA GLY A 1194 12.17 -14.86 21.01
C GLY A 1194 12.33 -15.88 22.15
N GLU A 1195 13.56 -16.13 22.62
CA GLU A 1195 13.80 -16.99 23.79
C GLU A 1195 13.12 -16.45 25.06
N ARG A 1196 13.15 -15.12 25.24
CA ARG A 1196 12.46 -14.47 26.37
C ARG A 1196 10.95 -14.67 26.27
N LEU A 1197 10.37 -14.55 25.07
CA LEU A 1197 8.95 -14.82 24.85
C LEU A 1197 8.59 -16.26 25.22
N ARG A 1198 9.37 -17.25 24.74
CA ARG A 1198 9.16 -18.68 25.07
C ARG A 1198 9.15 -18.91 26.57
N TRP A 1199 10.16 -18.40 27.28
CA TRP A 1199 10.27 -18.58 28.73
C TRP A 1199 9.14 -17.90 29.51
N VAL A 1200 8.88 -16.62 29.21
CA VAL A 1200 7.88 -15.82 29.91
C VAL A 1200 6.48 -16.38 29.67
N SER A 1201 6.14 -16.72 28.42
CA SER A 1201 4.85 -17.31 28.07
C SER A 1201 4.67 -18.72 28.66
N ALA A 1202 5.72 -19.56 28.68
CA ALA A 1202 5.65 -20.89 29.27
C ALA A 1202 5.41 -20.83 30.79
N VAL A 1203 6.16 -20.00 31.52
CA VAL A 1203 5.96 -19.80 32.97
C VAL A 1203 4.56 -19.27 33.26
N ALA A 1204 4.08 -18.34 32.45
CA ALA A 1204 2.74 -17.77 32.61
C ALA A 1204 1.62 -18.77 32.24
N ALA A 1205 1.83 -19.64 31.25
CA ALA A 1205 0.90 -20.69 30.85
C ALA A 1205 0.73 -21.79 31.93
N LEU A 1206 1.75 -22.00 32.78
CA LEU A 1206 1.60 -22.86 33.97
C LEU A 1206 0.54 -22.31 34.94
N GLY A 1207 0.38 -20.99 35.01
CA GLY A 1207 -0.67 -20.33 35.79
C GLY A 1207 -2.07 -20.69 35.30
N TRP A 1208 -2.32 -20.60 33.99
CA TRP A 1208 -3.60 -21.02 33.40
C TRP A 1208 -3.83 -22.53 33.56
N SER A 1209 -2.79 -23.35 33.36
CA SER A 1209 -2.85 -24.81 33.55
C SER A 1209 -3.24 -25.18 34.99
N ALA A 1210 -2.69 -24.49 36.00
CA ALA A 1210 -3.07 -24.67 37.39
C ALA A 1210 -4.54 -24.29 37.65
N VAL A 1211 -5.02 -23.20 37.06
CA VAL A 1211 -6.44 -22.78 37.13
C VAL A 1211 -7.36 -23.82 36.49
N LEU A 1212 -6.98 -24.39 35.34
CA LEU A 1212 -7.71 -25.47 34.66
C LEU A 1212 -7.79 -26.74 35.54
N LEU A 1213 -6.66 -27.16 36.12
CA LEU A 1213 -6.62 -28.29 37.04
C LEU A 1213 -7.51 -28.06 38.27
N LEU A 1214 -7.46 -26.86 38.87
CA LEU A 1214 -8.33 -26.49 40.00
C LEU A 1214 -9.82 -26.47 39.63
N ALA A 1215 -10.15 -26.09 38.39
CA ALA A 1215 -11.52 -26.13 37.88
C ALA A 1215 -12.01 -27.59 37.68
N ALA A 1216 -11.12 -28.51 37.29
CA ALA A 1216 -11.43 -29.90 36.96
C ALA A 1216 -11.46 -30.86 38.18
N VAL A 1217 -10.48 -30.78 39.09
CA VAL A 1217 -10.29 -31.73 40.22
C VAL A 1217 -11.44 -31.69 41.26
N GLY A 1218 -12.30 -30.67 41.23
CA GLY A 1218 -13.45 -30.56 42.13
C GLY A 1218 -14.66 -31.44 41.81
N GLY A 1219 -14.66 -32.19 40.70
CA GLY A 1219 -15.82 -32.95 40.19
C GLY A 1219 -16.08 -34.33 40.81
N SER A 1220 -15.14 -34.91 41.56
CA SER A 1220 -15.20 -36.32 41.96
C SER A 1220 -15.76 -36.61 43.37
N ARG A 1221 -16.26 -35.61 44.10
CA ARG A 1221 -16.96 -35.85 45.39
C ARG A 1221 -18.44 -35.50 45.31
N THR A 1222 -19.17 -36.26 44.49
CA THR A 1222 -20.60 -36.47 44.73
C THR A 1222 -20.74 -37.25 46.04
N ARG A 1223 -21.02 -36.53 47.15
CA ARG A 1223 -21.62 -37.18 48.32
C ARG A 1223 -22.97 -37.73 47.87
N ARG A 1224 -23.06 -39.06 47.70
CA ARG A 1224 -24.33 -39.78 47.67
C ARG A 1224 -25.16 -39.30 48.86
N PRO A 1225 -26.43 -38.92 48.69
CA PRO A 1225 -27.32 -38.80 49.84
C PRO A 1225 -27.42 -40.19 50.47
N ARG A 1226 -27.12 -40.27 51.77
CA ARG A 1226 -27.42 -41.47 52.57
C ARG A 1226 -28.92 -41.48 52.79
N ASP A 1227 -29.57 -42.52 52.27
CA ASP A 1227 -30.81 -43.06 52.85
C ASP A 1227 -30.54 -43.43 54.31
N GLY A 1228 -31.53 -43.21 55.18
CA GLY A 1228 -31.59 -43.82 56.52
C GLY A 1228 -32.30 -43.00 57.59
N ASP A 1229 -33.58 -43.33 57.79
CA ASP A 1229 -34.30 -43.46 59.08
C ASP A 1229 -34.80 -42.22 59.84
N VAL A 1230 -35.96 -42.16 60.52
CA VAL A 1230 -37.12 -43.06 60.78
C VAL A 1230 -38.12 -42.25 61.66
N LEU A 1231 -39.43 -42.53 61.54
CA LEU A 1231 -40.57 -42.28 62.48
C LEU A 1231 -40.94 -40.85 62.96
N GLY A 1232 -42.23 -40.53 62.79
CA GLY A 1232 -42.93 -39.39 63.41
C GLY A 1232 -44.09 -38.88 62.55
#